data_AF-A0A2G3PV19-F1
#
_entry.id   AF-A0A2G3PV19-F1
#
_cell.length_a   1.000
_cell.length_b   1.000
_cell.length_c   1.000
_cell.angle_alpha   90.00
_cell.angle_beta   90.00
_cell.angle_gamma   90.00
#
_symmetry.space_group_name_H-M   'P 1'
#
loop_
_entity.id
_entity.type
_entity.pdbx_description
1 polymer ?
#
loop_
_entity_poly.entity_id
_entity_poly.type
_entity_poly.pdbx_seq_one_letter_code
_entity_poly.pdbx_strand_id
1 'polypeptide(L)'
;MNNWRKRTIAFILSMAMTMVCFPANGIVANSLQNEVPSLAYRYSFEDVVGQEVKNDISGGSSAQLGDSATVVRDDEKGSLVLNLPGGPATTGSWLTLPNDLFSQVSGEDGFAISMEVKPSAVNGHSFSRIFSASPNVLGGTERGQNGGWDWLDPEFAILRGGSGGGSGWDYNLRMFSGTQSDGKAQYGVDTYFTKGLETDTWQRLIVTMKEDDYAVYLNGRKVGDLDSSIKKRFNETDITEALKRFFEPSYIDKLIHCAIGQSLYTSDENFAGQVDEFRFYNSFLGEVDIAKIEGPGNPTELIQLINTAKAIEKGNYTTSSYNYLQVSIVKMEDFLTIKPCEGQLEEAVEKLQVAIDGLKEKTLTNNGIAFEYNFEAIEDNKVVNSITNIADATLGVTAQIVDDEEKGSKVLNLMGGDANSGSWLTLPDTLFSNIEAEEGLTIAMEVNPAEINNTQYTRLFCTSSYPLGGNYNGHNGNWVDPEFAITRGGGDYNIRLLSGRNGAGIAKDGLDIKFEKEMVANEWQTIIITMKGDTFAAYIDGSEIAGLDSPVVKRLSATTVSEGLSEFFKQENLNSLVYNSLGQGLYTSDKNFTGKIDNFRFFNKFLTREEVMDLVGEEYNTSLISFTIDGEIITMPEGTTHYKHPVSSLEEVETPKDIILGNSNAIYEIEKVDSFTYCIKVTSPNGKSTTNYYIDFADSTMGPLAIFDMSKPTGPIQYGATGFLYGMSEPNIPTVDLLGQLKPQVMVQKAPDGLQHPSGDGTRTADTILEANPNIDHIEIYVQDTYYQWPYEYKGLEDYKSVVRSVLEKAKQDKNKDKYVYVLFNEPDKFGLGVKWEQEMVNFAKLGKKSMT
;
A
#
# COMPACT_ATOMS: atom_id res chain seq x y z
N MET A 1 -6.22 -34.71 -45.75
CA MET A 1 -7.26 -35.74 -45.54
C MET A 1 -6.85 -36.57 -44.34
N ASN A 2 -7.45 -36.28 -43.20
CA ASN A 2 -7.12 -36.84 -41.89
C ASN A 2 -7.77 -38.20 -41.70
N ASN A 3 -7.01 -39.14 -41.13
CA ASN A 3 -7.54 -40.40 -40.65
C ASN A 3 -6.52 -41.04 -39.68
N TRP A 4 -6.78 -41.02 -38.36
CA TRP A 4 -7.12 -42.23 -37.57
C TRP A 4 -7.01 -42.08 -36.03
N ARG A 5 -8.19 -42.34 -35.43
CA ARG A 5 -8.58 -42.93 -34.14
C ARG A 5 -7.53 -43.49 -33.15
N LYS A 6 -7.70 -43.03 -31.89
CA LYS A 6 -7.90 -43.76 -30.60
C LYS A 6 -7.43 -45.22 -30.47
N ARG A 7 -6.67 -45.52 -29.40
CA ARG A 7 -7.07 -46.44 -28.29
C ARG A 7 -6.06 -46.48 -27.13
N THR A 8 -6.65 -46.54 -25.93
CA THR A 8 -6.16 -46.63 -24.55
C THR A 8 -5.28 -47.85 -24.23
N ILE A 9 -4.23 -47.67 -23.41
CA ILE A 9 -3.73 -48.67 -22.43
C ILE A 9 -3.23 -47.92 -21.18
N ALA A 10 -3.76 -48.29 -20.01
CA ALA A 10 -3.28 -47.89 -18.71
C ALA A 10 -1.97 -48.60 -18.36
N PHE A 11 -1.04 -47.89 -17.72
CA PHE A 11 0.05 -48.51 -16.97
C PHE A 11 0.23 -47.79 -15.62
N ILE A 12 0.33 -48.64 -14.60
CA ILE A 12 0.41 -48.36 -13.17
C ILE A 12 1.69 -47.56 -12.85
N LEU A 13 1.55 -46.45 -12.12
CA LEU A 13 2.66 -45.64 -11.62
C LEU A 13 3.32 -46.35 -10.44
N SER A 14 4.55 -46.82 -10.65
CA SER A 14 5.48 -47.18 -9.57
C SER A 14 6.26 -45.91 -9.20
N MET A 15 6.07 -45.47 -7.96
CA MET A 15 6.78 -44.39 -7.29
C MET A 15 8.30 -44.63 -7.35
N ALA A 16 9.03 -43.79 -8.09
CA ALA A 16 10.48 -43.70 -8.06
C ALA A 16 10.87 -42.23 -8.04
N MET A 17 11.36 -41.80 -6.87
CA MET A 17 11.89 -40.50 -6.57
C MET A 17 13.21 -40.32 -7.34
N THR A 18 13.16 -39.76 -8.55
CA THR A 18 14.34 -39.24 -9.24
C THR A 18 14.36 -37.73 -9.10
N MET A 19 15.21 -37.23 -8.19
CA MET A 19 15.74 -35.88 -8.26
C MET A 19 16.28 -35.65 -9.67
N VAL A 20 15.56 -34.88 -10.47
CA VAL A 20 16.11 -34.27 -11.67
C VAL A 20 16.93 -33.08 -11.18
N CYS A 21 18.22 -33.31 -10.96
CA CYS A 21 19.21 -32.24 -10.97
C CYS A 21 19.13 -31.59 -12.36
N PHE A 22 18.53 -30.41 -12.45
CA PHE A 22 18.80 -29.55 -13.58
C PHE A 22 20.29 -29.21 -13.54
N PRO A 23 21.04 -29.36 -14.66
CA PRO A 23 22.37 -28.81 -14.72
C PRO A 23 22.21 -27.31 -14.50
N ALA A 24 22.90 -26.78 -13.50
CA ALA A 24 23.15 -25.37 -13.38
C ALA A 24 23.71 -24.91 -14.73
N ASN A 25 22.85 -24.30 -15.56
CA ASN A 25 23.34 -23.42 -16.60
C ASN A 25 24.00 -22.30 -15.81
N GLY A 26 25.32 -22.41 -15.72
CA GLY A 26 26.16 -21.45 -15.04
C GLY A 26 25.81 -20.08 -15.55
N ILE A 27 25.09 -19.33 -14.72
CA ILE A 27 25.55 -17.99 -14.41
C ILE A 27 27.01 -18.21 -14.08
N VAL A 28 27.88 -17.78 -14.99
CA VAL A 28 29.26 -17.54 -14.63
C VAL A 28 29.14 -16.57 -13.47
N ALA A 29 29.20 -17.10 -12.24
CA ALA A 29 29.59 -16.31 -11.11
C ALA A 29 30.91 -15.73 -11.58
N ASN A 30 30.87 -14.46 -11.98
CA ASN A 30 32.09 -13.68 -12.03
C ASN A 30 32.58 -13.76 -10.60
N SER A 31 33.48 -14.70 -10.36
CA SER A 31 34.39 -14.70 -9.23
C SER A 31 35.34 -13.53 -9.46
N LEU A 32 34.80 -12.31 -9.47
CA LEU A 32 35.53 -11.20 -8.93
C LEU A 32 35.55 -11.53 -7.44
N GLN A 33 36.69 -12.05 -6.97
CA GLN A 33 37.08 -11.77 -5.60
C GLN A 33 37.05 -10.24 -5.49
N ASN A 34 35.89 -9.68 -5.13
CA ASN A 34 35.80 -8.26 -4.86
C ASN A 34 36.67 -8.06 -3.62
N GLU A 35 37.90 -7.61 -3.83
CA GLU A 35 38.70 -7.05 -2.75
C GLU A 35 37.86 -5.93 -2.11
N VAL A 36 38.05 -5.70 -0.80
CA VAL A 36 37.46 -4.52 -0.16
C VAL A 36 37.86 -3.30 -1.00
N PRO A 37 36.95 -2.37 -1.31
CA PRO A 37 37.28 -1.20 -2.10
C PRO A 37 38.53 -0.49 -1.60
N SER A 38 39.31 0.07 -2.53
CA SER A 38 40.60 0.69 -2.20
C SER A 38 40.42 1.88 -1.26
N LEU A 39 41.33 2.01 -0.29
CA LEU A 39 41.37 3.13 0.64
C LEU A 39 41.87 4.40 -0.05
N ALA A 40 41.18 5.53 0.21
CA ALA A 40 41.66 6.85 -0.15
C ALA A 40 42.59 7.42 0.94
N TYR A 41 42.25 7.20 2.21
CA TYR A 41 43.06 7.62 3.35
C TYR A 41 43.11 6.53 4.42
N ARG A 42 44.27 6.38 5.07
CA ARG A 42 44.42 5.55 6.26
C ARG A 42 45.39 6.20 7.25
N TYR A 43 44.97 6.29 8.50
CA TYR A 43 45.81 6.70 9.63
C TYR A 43 45.79 5.59 10.68
N SER A 44 46.86 4.79 10.73
CA SER A 44 47.09 3.78 11.77
C SER A 44 47.75 4.33 13.03
N PHE A 45 48.21 5.59 12.99
CA PHE A 45 48.94 6.24 14.09
C PHE A 45 50.31 5.62 14.42
N GLU A 46 50.81 4.70 13.60
CA GLU A 46 52.12 4.06 13.78
C GLU A 46 53.30 4.92 13.28
N ASP A 47 53.04 5.90 12.40
CA ASP A 47 54.04 6.84 11.87
C ASP A 47 53.67 8.29 12.17
N VAL A 48 54.25 8.82 13.25
CA VAL A 48 53.98 10.17 13.76
C VAL A 48 55.29 10.92 13.97
N VAL A 49 55.41 12.11 13.38
CA VAL A 49 56.58 12.97 13.47
C VAL A 49 56.18 14.33 14.03
N GLY A 50 56.48 14.56 15.32
CA GLY A 50 56.04 15.77 16.01
C GLY A 50 54.52 15.77 16.20
N GLN A 51 53.83 16.73 15.57
CA GLN A 51 52.36 16.77 15.52
C GLN A 51 51.79 16.24 14.19
N GLU A 52 52.64 15.84 13.23
CA GLU A 52 52.20 15.33 11.93
C GLU A 52 51.98 13.81 12.00
N VAL A 53 50.79 13.34 11.63
CA VAL A 53 50.43 11.91 11.50
C VAL A 53 50.45 11.55 10.03
N LYS A 54 51.33 10.63 9.62
CA LYS A 54 51.46 10.24 8.21
C LYS A 54 50.27 9.42 7.76
N ASN A 55 49.86 9.64 6.51
CA ASN A 55 48.91 8.78 5.83
C ASN A 55 49.65 7.53 5.35
N ASP A 56 49.11 6.36 5.67
CA ASP A 56 49.69 5.08 5.28
C ASP A 56 49.56 4.82 3.77
N ILE A 57 48.64 5.51 3.10
CA ILE A 57 48.48 5.47 1.65
C ILE A 57 49.55 6.32 0.99
N SER A 58 50.38 5.68 0.17
CA SER A 58 51.50 6.33 -0.53
C SER A 58 51.04 7.55 -1.33
N GLY A 59 51.60 8.72 -1.01
CA GLY A 59 51.27 10.00 -1.67
C GLY A 59 50.07 10.74 -1.08
N GLY A 60 49.41 10.17 -0.06
CA GLY A 60 48.30 10.81 0.63
C GLY A 60 48.74 11.91 1.60
N SER A 61 47.86 12.89 1.79
CA SER A 61 48.07 14.03 2.69
C SER A 61 48.13 13.61 4.16
N SER A 62 49.08 14.15 4.91
CA SER A 62 49.23 13.87 6.36
C SER A 62 48.19 14.63 7.18
N ALA A 63 47.80 14.08 8.34
CA ALA A 63 46.92 14.70 9.32
C ALA A 63 47.73 15.43 10.41
N GLN A 64 47.09 16.30 11.18
CA GLN A 64 47.76 17.15 12.17
C GLN A 64 47.10 17.02 13.54
N LEU A 65 47.90 16.69 14.57
CA LEU A 65 47.45 16.68 15.97
C LEU A 65 47.24 18.10 16.48
N GLY A 66 46.13 18.31 17.19
CA GLY A 66 45.93 19.49 18.02
C GLY A 66 46.82 19.49 19.27
N ASP A 67 46.92 20.63 19.95
CA ASP A 67 47.88 20.85 21.04
C ASP A 67 47.79 19.88 22.22
N SER A 68 46.61 19.33 22.52
CA SER A 68 46.40 18.33 23.58
C SER A 68 46.25 16.90 23.07
N ALA A 69 46.12 16.70 21.76
CA ALA A 69 46.03 15.38 21.17
C ALA A 69 47.39 14.67 21.24
N THR A 70 47.36 13.38 21.56
CA THR A 70 48.58 12.57 21.73
C THR A 70 48.42 11.24 21.03
N VAL A 71 49.52 10.61 20.68
CA VAL A 71 49.53 9.21 20.25
C VAL A 71 50.23 8.40 21.33
N VAL A 72 49.54 7.38 21.83
CA VAL A 72 49.96 6.57 22.98
C VAL A 72 49.84 5.10 22.65
N ARG A 73 50.66 4.26 23.28
CA ARG A 73 50.52 2.82 23.15
C ARG A 73 49.32 2.34 23.96
N ASP A 74 48.42 1.62 23.32
CA ASP A 74 47.30 0.95 23.99
C ASP A 74 47.64 -0.53 24.17
N ASP A 75 47.62 -1.02 25.40
CA ASP A 75 48.02 -2.40 25.70
C ASP A 75 46.98 -3.43 25.25
N GLU A 76 45.71 -3.05 25.16
CA GLU A 76 44.62 -3.94 24.70
C GLU A 76 44.72 -4.18 23.19
N LYS A 77 45.01 -3.12 22.42
CA LYS A 77 45.24 -3.22 20.97
C LYS A 77 46.64 -3.72 20.60
N GLY A 78 47.64 -3.38 21.41
CA GLY A 78 49.05 -3.64 21.09
C GLY A 78 49.64 -2.71 20.03
N SER A 79 48.91 -1.66 19.62
CA SER A 79 49.27 -0.62 18.65
C SER A 79 49.44 0.75 19.33
N LEU A 80 49.95 1.71 18.56
CA LEU A 80 49.81 3.13 18.87
C LEU A 80 48.42 3.60 18.46
N VAL A 81 47.77 4.38 19.33
CA VAL A 81 46.41 4.91 19.09
C VAL A 81 46.36 6.40 19.32
N LEU A 82 45.45 7.09 18.63
CA LEU A 82 45.12 8.48 18.91
C LEU A 82 44.40 8.57 20.25
N ASN A 83 44.93 9.36 21.18
CA ASN A 83 44.33 9.65 22.47
C ASN A 83 43.89 11.12 22.54
N LEU A 84 42.59 11.32 22.73
CA LEU A 84 41.93 12.61 22.81
C LEU A 84 41.42 12.82 24.25
N PRO A 85 42.06 13.70 25.04
CA PRO A 85 41.67 13.92 26.45
C PRO A 85 40.34 14.68 26.63
N GLY A 86 39.76 15.23 25.56
CA GLY A 86 38.54 16.04 25.57
C GLY A 86 38.74 17.46 26.12
N GLY A 87 37.70 17.95 26.79
CA GLY A 87 37.65 19.28 27.40
C GLY A 87 37.13 20.38 26.47
N PRO A 88 37.24 21.67 26.85
CA PRO A 88 36.73 22.79 26.06
C PRO A 88 37.26 22.81 24.63
N ALA A 89 36.50 23.37 23.69
CA ALA A 89 36.89 23.47 22.27
C ALA A 89 38.25 24.15 21.99
N THR A 90 38.83 24.85 22.97
CA THR A 90 40.14 25.53 22.86
C THR A 90 41.33 24.67 23.25
N THR A 91 41.14 23.45 23.76
CA THR A 91 42.24 22.64 24.32
C THR A 91 43.14 21.98 23.26
N GLY A 92 42.73 21.87 22.00
CA GLY A 92 43.51 21.13 21.01
C GLY A 92 43.32 19.61 21.07
N SER A 93 42.21 19.11 21.64
CA SER A 93 41.94 17.67 21.72
C SER A 93 41.27 17.12 20.46
N TRP A 94 41.97 17.19 19.32
CA TRP A 94 41.49 16.65 18.03
C TRP A 94 42.64 16.29 17.08
N LEU A 95 42.30 15.58 16.00
CA LEU A 95 43.16 15.39 14.83
C LEU A 95 42.52 16.12 13.63
N THR A 96 43.20 17.13 13.08
CA THR A 96 42.79 17.78 11.83
C THR A 96 43.14 16.87 10.66
N LEU A 97 42.14 16.56 9.83
CA LEU A 97 42.27 15.73 8.63
C LEU A 97 42.48 16.62 7.39
N PRO A 98 43.00 16.07 6.28
CA PRO A 98 43.21 16.83 5.05
C PRO A 98 41.93 17.44 4.47
N ASN A 99 42.07 18.62 3.85
CA ASN A 99 40.95 19.36 3.27
C ASN A 99 40.41 18.72 1.97
N ASP A 100 41.14 17.76 1.39
CA ASP A 100 40.81 17.00 0.19
C ASP A 100 40.18 15.63 0.49
N LEU A 101 39.73 15.40 1.74
CA LEU A 101 39.12 14.14 2.16
C LEU A 101 37.89 13.76 1.30
N PHE A 102 37.03 14.73 1.00
CA PHE A 102 35.79 14.53 0.22
C PHE A 102 35.93 14.86 -1.27
N SER A 103 37.12 15.23 -1.77
CA SER A 103 37.27 15.79 -3.13
C SER A 103 37.05 14.78 -4.27
N GLN A 104 36.93 13.49 -3.96
CA GLN A 104 36.69 12.40 -4.92
C GLN A 104 35.39 11.65 -4.63
N VAL A 105 34.52 12.19 -3.78
CA VAL A 105 33.25 11.55 -3.44
C VAL A 105 32.19 11.97 -4.46
N SER A 106 31.44 11.00 -4.98
CA SER A 106 30.30 11.20 -5.87
C SER A 106 29.02 10.65 -5.24
N GLY A 107 27.85 11.07 -5.72
CA GLY A 107 26.56 10.50 -5.30
C GLY A 107 26.42 9.03 -5.69
N GLU A 108 26.89 8.66 -6.88
CA GLU A 108 26.83 7.29 -7.43
C GLU A 108 27.72 6.32 -6.66
N ASP A 109 28.99 6.68 -6.44
CA ASP A 109 29.96 5.80 -5.77
C ASP A 109 29.82 5.87 -4.24
N GLY A 110 29.46 7.02 -3.69
CA GLY A 110 29.36 7.25 -2.25
C GLY A 110 30.71 7.31 -1.51
N PHE A 111 30.66 7.13 -0.19
CA PHE A 111 31.84 7.02 0.65
C PHE A 111 31.60 6.13 1.88
N ALA A 112 32.68 5.78 2.56
CA ALA A 112 32.62 5.18 3.89
C ALA A 112 33.73 5.68 4.80
N ILE A 113 33.40 5.81 6.09
CA ILE A 113 34.32 6.07 7.19
C ILE A 113 34.32 4.84 8.08
N SER A 114 35.48 4.23 8.28
CA SER A 114 35.69 3.18 9.28
C SER A 114 36.70 3.66 10.31
N MET A 115 36.42 3.44 11.58
CA MET A 115 37.36 3.70 12.66
C MET A 115 37.11 2.77 13.83
N GLU A 116 38.17 2.42 14.55
CA GLU A 116 38.04 1.80 15.86
C GLU A 116 38.00 2.91 16.90
N VAL A 117 37.01 2.90 17.78
CA VAL A 117 36.75 3.96 18.75
C VAL A 117 36.55 3.36 20.13
N LYS A 118 37.08 4.04 21.14
CA LYS A 118 36.89 3.74 22.57
C LYS A 118 36.51 5.04 23.28
N PRO A 119 35.22 5.41 23.26
CA PRO A 119 34.73 6.62 23.93
C PRO A 119 34.96 6.53 25.44
N SER A 120 35.36 7.63 26.07
CA SER A 120 35.58 7.65 27.52
C SER A 120 34.27 7.72 28.32
N ALA A 121 34.23 7.11 29.51
CA ALA A 121 33.08 7.17 30.43
C ALA A 121 32.81 8.55 31.06
N VAL A 122 33.57 9.61 30.75
CA VAL A 122 33.34 10.94 31.33
C VAL A 122 31.93 11.45 31.02
N ASN A 123 31.26 12.01 32.04
CA ASN A 123 29.87 12.52 31.99
C ASN A 123 29.79 13.87 31.27
N GLY A 124 28.75 14.08 30.45
CA GLY A 124 28.41 15.37 29.84
C GLY A 124 28.63 15.50 28.33
N HIS A 125 29.09 14.44 27.66
CA HIS A 125 29.56 14.51 26.27
C HIS A 125 28.63 13.88 25.22
N SER A 126 27.31 13.80 25.43
CA SER A 126 26.39 13.19 24.44
C SER A 126 26.50 13.84 23.05
N PHE A 127 26.82 15.14 23.01
CA PHE A 127 26.98 15.91 21.78
C PHE A 127 28.44 16.05 21.33
N SER A 128 29.42 15.38 21.96
CA SER A 128 30.79 15.47 21.45
C SER A 128 30.91 14.77 20.10
N ARG A 129 31.54 15.45 19.13
CA ARG A 129 31.74 14.95 17.77
C ARG A 129 32.94 14.03 17.73
N ILE A 130 32.73 12.78 17.36
CA ILE A 130 33.80 11.83 17.05
C ILE A 130 34.45 12.21 15.72
N PHE A 131 33.62 12.54 14.73
CA PHE A 131 34.06 13.03 13.42
C PHE A 131 33.20 14.23 13.02
N SER A 132 33.82 15.22 12.40
CA SER A 132 33.15 16.36 11.80
C SER A 132 33.75 16.71 10.44
N ALA A 133 32.88 17.08 9.50
CA ALA A 133 33.22 17.68 8.21
C ALA A 133 32.27 18.85 7.95
N SER A 134 32.80 20.03 7.61
CA SER A 134 31.98 21.22 7.36
C SER A 134 32.61 22.14 6.31
N PRO A 135 31.79 22.95 5.60
CA PRO A 135 32.27 24.13 4.87
C PRO A 135 32.82 25.24 5.77
N ASN A 136 32.46 25.21 7.05
CA ASN A 136 32.82 26.20 8.04
C ASN A 136 33.99 25.72 8.89
N VAL A 137 34.84 26.66 9.34
CA VAL A 137 35.97 26.34 10.21
C VAL A 137 35.47 25.73 11.52
N LEU A 138 35.96 24.53 11.84
CA LEU A 138 35.64 23.84 13.10
C LEU A 138 36.16 24.62 14.31
N GLY A 139 35.40 24.62 15.41
CA GLY A 139 35.72 25.41 16.60
C GLY A 139 35.72 26.93 16.38
N GLY A 140 35.05 27.42 15.33
CA GLY A 140 35.08 28.85 14.97
C GLY A 140 34.04 29.71 15.70
N THR A 141 32.93 29.14 16.17
CA THR A 141 31.78 29.90 16.68
C THR A 141 31.14 29.25 17.90
N GLU A 142 30.64 30.05 18.87
CA GLU A 142 29.90 29.51 20.04
C GLU A 142 28.47 29.09 19.66
N ARG A 143 27.86 29.81 18.71
CA ARG A 143 26.42 29.76 18.37
C ARG A 143 26.18 29.69 16.85
N GLY A 144 27.05 29.03 16.11
CA GLY A 144 26.97 29.01 14.65
C GLY A 144 27.33 30.34 13.97
N GLN A 145 27.46 30.33 12.64
CA GLN A 145 27.87 31.50 11.87
C GLN A 145 26.88 32.66 11.93
N ASN A 146 25.59 32.39 12.09
CA ASN A 146 24.56 33.42 12.24
C ASN A 146 24.46 33.97 13.68
N GLY A 147 25.20 33.39 14.64
CA GLY A 147 25.15 33.76 16.05
C GLY A 147 23.87 33.33 16.79
N GLY A 148 23.08 32.44 16.20
CA GLY A 148 21.81 31.91 16.73
C GLY A 148 21.97 30.61 17.53
N TRP A 149 21.11 30.38 18.53
CA TRP A 149 21.10 29.12 19.30
C TRP A 149 20.27 28.03 18.61
N ASP A 150 20.39 27.90 17.30
CA ASP A 150 19.65 26.91 16.52
C ASP A 150 20.53 25.74 16.05
N TRP A 151 21.87 25.92 16.04
CA TRP A 151 22.85 24.89 15.69
C TRP A 151 22.55 24.21 14.34
N LEU A 152 22.17 25.05 13.37
CA LEU A 152 21.74 24.65 12.03
C LEU A 152 22.82 24.89 10.97
N ASP A 153 24.09 25.08 11.34
CA ASP A 153 25.17 25.24 10.37
C ASP A 153 25.36 23.95 9.54
N PRO A 154 25.80 24.07 8.26
CA PRO A 154 26.11 22.91 7.44
C PRO A 154 27.25 22.08 8.05
N GLU A 155 26.97 20.81 8.32
CA GLU A 155 27.88 19.88 8.98
C GLU A 155 27.47 18.44 8.65
N PHE A 156 28.45 17.60 8.36
CA PHE A 156 28.34 16.16 8.53
C PHE A 156 29.11 15.76 9.78
N ALA A 157 28.43 15.11 10.72
CA ALA A 157 29.04 14.74 12.00
C ALA A 157 28.58 13.38 12.50
N ILE A 158 29.54 12.67 13.12
CA ILE A 158 29.31 11.45 13.90
C ILE A 158 29.50 11.82 15.36
N LEU A 159 28.51 11.53 16.19
CA LEU A 159 28.48 11.91 17.60
C LEU A 159 28.49 10.67 18.47
N ARG A 160 29.01 10.82 19.70
CA ARG A 160 28.89 9.76 20.72
C ARG A 160 27.44 9.37 20.96
N GLY A 161 26.54 10.36 20.97
CA GLY A 161 25.15 10.21 21.36
C GLY A 161 24.99 10.00 22.87
N GLY A 162 23.79 10.27 23.39
CA GLY A 162 23.47 10.00 24.79
C GLY A 162 23.02 8.55 25.02
N SER A 163 23.28 8.02 26.21
CA SER A 163 22.86 6.69 26.65
C SER A 163 21.35 6.65 26.93
N GLY A 164 20.51 6.76 25.89
CA GLY A 164 19.06 6.46 25.94
C GLY A 164 18.27 7.12 27.08
N GLY A 165 18.75 8.27 27.59
CA GLY A 165 18.29 8.86 28.85
C GLY A 165 17.12 9.82 28.68
N GLY A 166 16.03 9.39 28.04
CA GLY A 166 14.69 9.99 28.16
C GLY A 166 14.50 11.49 27.87
N SER A 167 15.51 12.21 27.38
CA SER A 167 15.45 13.66 27.21
C SER A 167 14.85 14.09 25.86
N GLY A 168 14.77 13.18 24.88
CA GLY A 168 14.33 13.47 23.51
C GLY A 168 15.31 14.33 22.68
N TRP A 169 16.53 14.55 23.19
CA TRP A 169 17.51 15.44 22.56
C TRP A 169 18.70 14.76 21.88
N ASP A 170 18.97 13.49 22.17
CA ASP A 170 20.17 12.77 21.68
C ASP A 170 20.03 12.37 20.21
N TYR A 171 21.14 12.26 19.47
CA TYR A 171 21.25 11.71 18.11
C TYR A 171 22.70 11.28 17.89
N ASN A 172 22.96 10.42 16.91
CA ASN A 172 24.29 9.82 16.71
C ASN A 172 24.96 10.27 15.42
N LEU A 173 24.19 10.74 14.44
CA LEU A 173 24.72 11.23 13.19
C LEU A 173 23.92 12.44 12.73
N ARG A 174 24.61 13.41 12.13
CA ARG A 174 24.05 14.63 11.56
C ARG A 174 24.48 14.74 10.13
N MET A 175 23.51 15.06 9.27
CA MET A 175 23.73 15.33 7.85
C MET A 175 22.96 16.58 7.46
N PHE A 176 23.58 17.74 7.65
CA PHE A 176 23.01 19.03 7.27
C PHE A 176 23.74 19.55 6.04
N SER A 177 22.99 19.95 5.01
CA SER A 177 23.53 20.30 3.70
C SER A 177 22.92 21.57 3.11
N GLY A 178 23.56 22.07 2.06
CA GLY A 178 23.27 23.39 1.48
C GLY A 178 23.79 24.54 2.34
N THR A 179 23.71 25.76 1.82
CA THR A 179 24.11 26.95 2.58
C THR A 179 23.20 28.10 2.18
N GLN A 180 22.38 28.56 3.13
CA GLN A 180 21.54 29.73 3.01
C GLN A 180 22.37 31.01 3.11
N SER A 181 21.79 32.14 2.72
CA SER A 181 22.45 33.45 2.78
C SER A 181 22.81 33.89 4.21
N ASP A 182 22.14 33.33 5.21
CA ASP A 182 22.36 33.58 6.63
C ASP A 182 23.35 32.57 7.27
N GLY A 183 23.98 31.71 6.47
CA GLY A 183 24.99 30.74 6.91
C GLY A 183 24.46 29.40 7.41
N LYS A 184 23.13 29.22 7.48
CA LYS A 184 22.51 27.95 7.91
C LYS A 184 22.50 26.92 6.78
N ALA A 185 22.45 25.65 7.15
CA ALA A 185 22.06 24.58 6.26
C ALA A 185 20.64 24.81 5.73
N GLN A 186 20.39 24.33 4.52
CA GLN A 186 19.08 24.43 3.87
C GLN A 186 18.26 23.17 4.07
N TYR A 187 18.94 22.03 4.20
CA TYR A 187 18.36 20.69 4.23
C TYR A 187 19.06 19.86 5.31
N GLY A 188 18.41 18.82 5.81
CA GLY A 188 19.13 17.81 6.58
C GLY A 188 18.32 17.01 7.60
N VAL A 189 19.00 16.03 8.19
CA VAL A 189 18.45 15.13 9.20
C VAL A 189 19.48 14.86 10.30
N ASP A 190 18.99 14.69 11.54
CA ASP A 190 19.75 13.99 12.58
C ASP A 190 19.18 12.56 12.68
N THR A 191 20.03 11.53 12.72
CA THR A 191 19.63 10.11 12.79
C THR A 191 20.08 9.46 14.12
N TYR A 192 19.35 8.43 14.52
CA TYR A 192 19.60 7.68 15.76
C TYR A 192 20.15 6.30 15.44
N PHE A 193 21.06 5.80 16.29
CA PHE A 193 21.46 4.40 16.22
C PHE A 193 20.55 3.55 17.11
N THR A 194 20.16 2.37 16.63
CA THR A 194 19.38 1.40 17.42
C THR A 194 20.19 0.86 18.61
N LYS A 195 21.53 0.86 18.50
CA LYS A 195 22.48 0.59 19.58
C LYS A 195 23.53 1.70 19.64
N GLY A 196 23.66 2.35 20.80
CA GLY A 196 24.65 3.39 21.05
C GLY A 196 26.07 2.83 21.26
N LEU A 197 27.05 3.72 21.25
CA LEU A 197 28.44 3.40 21.59
C LEU A 197 28.57 3.11 23.10
N GLU A 198 29.29 2.05 23.43
CA GLU A 198 29.68 1.70 24.79
C GLU A 198 30.93 2.50 25.17
N THR A 199 31.07 2.79 26.46
CA THR A 199 32.22 3.55 26.98
C THR A 199 33.30 2.62 27.48
N ASP A 200 34.55 3.05 27.35
CA ASP A 200 35.75 2.33 27.79
C ASP A 200 35.88 0.92 27.17
N THR A 201 35.23 0.68 26.04
CA THR A 201 35.29 -0.55 25.23
C THR A 201 35.69 -0.19 23.81
N TRP A 202 36.62 -0.94 23.21
CA TRP A 202 36.94 -0.78 21.79
C TRP A 202 35.82 -1.32 20.91
N GLN A 203 35.41 -0.52 19.94
CA GLN A 203 34.38 -0.89 18.98
C GLN A 203 34.75 -0.38 17.60
N ARG A 204 34.44 -1.12 16.55
CA ARG A 204 34.57 -0.63 15.17
C ARG A 204 33.27 0.04 14.75
N LEU A 205 33.37 1.31 14.38
CA LEU A 205 32.28 2.08 13.81
C LEU A 205 32.53 2.27 12.32
N ILE A 206 31.55 1.87 11.50
CA ILE A 206 31.57 2.08 10.07
C ILE A 206 30.30 2.86 9.69
N VAL A 207 30.48 4.01 9.05
CA VAL A 207 29.39 4.78 8.43
C VAL A 207 29.62 4.76 6.94
N THR A 208 28.63 4.32 6.16
CA THR A 208 28.71 4.27 4.71
C THR A 208 27.43 4.82 4.08
N MET A 209 27.58 5.61 3.02
CA MET A 209 26.43 6.20 2.33
C MET A 209 26.75 6.56 0.88
N LYS A 210 25.71 6.53 0.04
CA LYS A 210 25.65 7.02 -1.33
C LYS A 210 24.32 7.76 -1.54
N GLU A 211 24.03 8.27 -2.74
CA GLU A 211 22.87 9.15 -2.96
C GLU A 211 21.50 8.55 -2.62
N ASP A 212 21.41 7.22 -2.63
CA ASP A 212 20.19 6.42 -2.46
C ASP A 212 20.31 5.35 -1.36
N ASP A 213 21.44 5.26 -0.65
CA ASP A 213 21.67 4.24 0.38
C ASP A 213 22.52 4.79 1.53
N TYR A 214 22.27 4.28 2.74
CA TYR A 214 22.91 4.68 3.97
C TYR A 214 22.88 3.52 4.95
N ALA A 215 24.02 3.24 5.58
CA ALA A 215 24.10 2.26 6.66
C ALA A 215 25.17 2.65 7.69
N VAL A 216 24.91 2.26 8.93
CA VAL A 216 25.87 2.37 10.03
C VAL A 216 26.04 1.00 10.68
N TYR A 217 27.28 0.60 10.87
CA TYR A 217 27.65 -0.66 11.52
C TYR A 217 28.48 -0.41 12.77
N LEU A 218 28.19 -1.18 13.81
CA LEU A 218 28.94 -1.20 15.06
C LEU A 218 29.38 -2.63 15.36
N ASN A 219 30.69 -2.90 15.31
CA ASN A 219 31.26 -4.25 15.34
C ASN A 219 30.60 -5.18 14.29
N GLY A 220 30.38 -4.64 13.09
CA GLY A 220 29.70 -5.34 12.00
C GLY A 220 28.18 -5.48 12.12
N ARG A 221 27.55 -5.17 13.26
CA ARG A 221 26.09 -5.18 13.39
C ARG A 221 25.48 -3.91 12.80
N LYS A 222 24.42 -4.01 11.99
CA LYS A 222 23.74 -2.81 11.46
C LYS A 222 22.97 -2.11 12.57
N VAL A 223 23.26 -0.84 12.80
CA VAL A 223 22.66 0.00 13.85
C VAL A 223 21.98 1.24 13.31
N GLY A 224 22.08 1.50 12.01
CA GLY A 224 21.37 2.55 11.30
C GLY A 224 21.30 2.24 9.81
N ASP A 225 20.22 2.69 9.18
CA ASP A 225 19.85 2.49 7.77
C ASP A 225 18.81 3.54 7.34
N LEU A 226 18.26 3.42 6.13
CA LEU A 226 17.27 4.35 5.59
C LEU A 226 15.96 4.41 6.40
N ASP A 227 15.62 3.34 7.13
CA ASP A 227 14.43 3.24 7.98
C ASP A 227 14.66 3.79 9.40
N SER A 228 15.88 4.25 9.67
CA SER A 228 16.22 4.79 10.97
C SER A 228 15.39 6.03 11.29
N SER A 229 14.97 6.13 12.55
CA SER A 229 14.24 7.29 13.02
C SER A 229 15.03 8.57 12.76
N ILE A 230 14.34 9.63 12.38
CA ILE A 230 14.94 10.95 12.17
C ILE A 230 14.40 11.96 13.17
N LYS A 231 15.27 12.88 13.61
CA LYS A 231 14.83 14.10 14.26
C LYS A 231 14.61 15.16 13.20
N LYS A 232 13.36 15.53 12.98
CA LYS A 232 13.02 16.55 11.99
C LYS A 232 13.51 17.92 12.43
N ARG A 233 14.47 18.47 11.68
CA ARG A 233 15.01 19.84 11.82
C ARG A 233 14.65 20.72 10.63
N PHE A 234 14.43 20.08 9.48
CA PHE A 234 14.13 20.70 8.19
C PHE A 234 12.84 20.09 7.60
N ASN A 235 12.55 20.32 6.31
CA ASN A 235 11.29 19.89 5.70
C ASN A 235 11.28 18.42 5.29
N GLU A 236 12.46 17.81 5.14
CA GLU A 236 12.66 16.42 4.75
C GLU A 236 11.84 15.47 5.63
N THR A 237 11.28 14.45 5.00
CA THR A 237 10.45 13.43 5.67
C THR A 237 11.17 12.12 5.92
N ASP A 238 12.29 11.88 5.25
CA ASP A 238 13.10 10.67 5.34
C ASP A 238 14.60 10.96 5.07
N ILE A 239 15.43 9.93 5.24
CA ILE A 239 16.89 10.01 5.06
C ILE A 239 17.26 10.13 3.58
N THR A 240 16.51 9.48 2.69
CA THR A 240 16.77 9.43 1.24
C THR A 240 16.72 10.82 0.61
N GLU A 241 15.75 11.66 0.97
CA GLU A 241 15.68 13.05 0.51
C GLU A 241 16.92 13.85 0.94
N ALA A 242 17.38 13.66 2.18
CA ALA A 242 18.53 14.35 2.71
C ALA A 242 19.85 13.89 2.07
N LEU A 243 20.01 12.60 1.74
CA LEU A 243 21.17 12.05 1.03
C LEU A 243 21.33 12.72 -0.34
N LYS A 244 20.25 12.79 -1.14
CA LYS A 244 20.28 13.45 -2.46
C LYS A 244 20.79 14.89 -2.37
N ARG A 245 20.36 15.65 -1.34
CA ARG A 245 20.83 17.03 -1.09
C ARG A 245 22.28 17.08 -0.61
N PHE A 246 22.68 16.12 0.22
CA PHE A 246 24.04 16.01 0.73
C PHE A 246 25.07 15.75 -0.37
N PHE A 247 24.74 14.90 -1.34
CA PHE A 247 25.61 14.57 -2.46
C PHE A 247 25.58 15.56 -3.63
N GLU A 248 24.84 16.67 -3.53
CA GLU A 248 24.91 17.72 -4.53
C GLU A 248 26.36 18.23 -4.66
N PRO A 249 26.98 18.24 -5.86
CA PRO A 249 28.35 18.70 -6.04
C PRO A 249 28.58 20.13 -5.53
N SER A 250 27.53 20.95 -5.56
CA SER A 250 27.56 22.32 -5.03
C SER A 250 27.78 22.41 -3.52
N TYR A 251 27.62 21.30 -2.80
CA TYR A 251 27.77 21.18 -1.35
C TYR A 251 28.95 20.28 -0.97
N ILE A 252 28.99 19.03 -1.44
CA ILE A 252 29.96 18.03 -0.94
C ILE A 252 31.43 18.44 -1.16
N ASP A 253 31.73 19.10 -2.29
CA ASP A 253 33.06 19.66 -2.60
C ASP A 253 33.51 20.74 -1.61
N LYS A 254 32.59 21.29 -0.82
CA LYS A 254 32.88 22.32 0.19
C LYS A 254 33.19 21.74 1.56
N LEU A 255 33.10 20.42 1.78
CA LEU A 255 33.44 19.78 3.05
C LEU A 255 34.96 19.70 3.26
N ILE A 256 35.58 20.85 3.48
CA ILE A 256 37.04 21.03 3.52
C ILE A 256 37.60 21.14 4.93
N HIS A 257 36.76 21.31 5.96
CA HIS A 257 37.19 21.34 7.35
C HIS A 257 36.80 20.04 8.03
N CYS A 258 37.75 19.10 8.06
CA CYS A 258 37.55 17.75 8.60
C CYS A 258 38.39 17.52 9.86
N ALA A 259 37.83 16.90 10.89
CA ALA A 259 38.57 16.51 12.09
C ALA A 259 37.97 15.29 12.80
N ILE A 260 38.83 14.58 13.52
CA ILE A 260 38.43 13.62 14.55
C ILE A 260 38.45 14.35 15.90
N GLY A 261 37.32 14.40 16.57
CA GLY A 261 37.21 14.87 17.95
C GLY A 261 36.90 16.36 18.17
N GLN A 262 36.80 17.16 17.11
CA GLN A 262 36.50 18.60 17.19
C GLN A 262 35.07 18.89 16.73
N SER A 263 34.30 19.63 17.52
CA SER A 263 32.99 20.15 17.09
C SER A 263 33.13 21.38 16.20
N LEU A 264 32.13 21.63 15.35
CA LEU A 264 31.94 22.91 14.70
C LEU A 264 31.75 24.07 15.71
N TYR A 265 31.11 23.79 16.86
CA TYR A 265 30.73 24.79 17.85
C TYR A 265 31.66 24.80 19.06
N THR A 266 32.08 25.98 19.51
CA THR A 266 32.90 26.14 20.73
C THR A 266 32.12 26.01 22.03
N SER A 267 30.79 26.01 21.96
CA SER A 267 29.90 25.67 23.08
C SER A 267 29.89 24.17 23.39
N ASP A 268 30.30 23.33 22.44
CA ASP A 268 30.50 21.91 22.65
C ASP A 268 31.91 21.63 23.17
N GLU A 269 32.03 20.56 23.95
CA GLU A 269 33.33 20.03 24.36
C GLU A 269 33.89 19.10 23.27
N ASN A 270 35.22 19.05 23.18
CA ASN A 270 35.94 18.09 22.34
C ASN A 270 35.68 16.66 22.82
N PHE A 271 35.68 15.71 21.89
CA PHE A 271 35.52 14.30 22.21
C PHE A 271 36.64 13.79 23.12
N ALA A 272 36.24 13.02 24.13
CA ALA A 272 37.14 12.32 25.04
C ALA A 272 37.11 10.82 24.73
N GLY A 273 38.26 10.25 24.37
CA GLY A 273 38.39 8.83 24.04
C GLY A 273 39.63 8.52 23.23
N GLN A 274 39.74 7.25 22.82
CA GLN A 274 40.80 6.79 21.93
C GLN A 274 40.22 6.40 20.56
N VAL A 275 41.01 6.58 19.50
CA VAL A 275 40.68 6.21 18.13
C VAL A 275 41.88 5.48 17.53
N ASP A 276 41.61 4.40 16.79
CA ASP A 276 42.61 3.67 16.01
C ASP A 276 42.06 3.38 14.61
N GLU A 277 42.97 3.11 13.66
CA GLU A 277 42.65 2.63 12.32
C GLU A 277 41.56 3.45 11.59
N PHE A 278 41.73 4.78 11.56
CA PHE A 278 40.85 5.62 10.76
C PHE A 278 41.09 5.35 9.27
N ARG A 279 40.01 5.04 8.56
CA ARG A 279 39.99 4.68 7.15
C ARG A 279 38.88 5.45 6.44
N PHE A 280 39.21 5.99 5.28
CA PHE A 280 38.27 6.65 4.39
C PHE A 280 38.26 5.98 3.03
N TYR A 281 37.07 5.62 2.56
CA TYR A 281 36.81 5.02 1.27
C TYR A 281 36.02 6.01 0.41
N ASN A 282 36.40 6.18 -0.85
CA ASN A 282 35.65 6.94 -1.85
C ASN A 282 34.59 6.07 -2.56
N SER A 283 34.04 5.11 -1.82
CA SER A 283 33.01 4.20 -2.28
C SER A 283 32.15 3.73 -1.11
N PHE A 284 30.91 3.40 -1.41
CA PHE A 284 29.98 2.73 -0.51
C PHE A 284 30.45 1.30 -0.21
N LEU A 285 30.28 0.86 1.04
CA LEU A 285 30.63 -0.48 1.49
C LEU A 285 29.36 -1.29 1.75
N GLY A 286 29.12 -2.32 0.93
CA GLY A 286 28.00 -3.24 1.13
C GLY A 286 28.27 -4.23 2.27
N GLU A 287 27.25 -5.02 2.66
CA GLU A 287 27.35 -6.00 3.75
C GLU A 287 28.51 -7.00 3.59
N VAL A 288 28.82 -7.36 2.34
CA VAL A 288 29.94 -8.24 2.00
C VAL A 288 31.30 -7.60 2.31
N ASP A 289 31.44 -6.29 2.15
CA ASP A 289 32.67 -5.57 2.46
C ASP A 289 32.84 -5.38 3.97
N ILE A 290 31.73 -5.11 4.67
CA ILE A 290 31.70 -5.07 6.14
C ILE A 290 32.15 -6.42 6.72
N ALA A 291 31.63 -7.54 6.19
CA ALA A 291 32.03 -8.88 6.62
C ALA A 291 33.54 -9.15 6.41
N LYS A 292 34.12 -8.67 5.30
CA LYS A 292 35.57 -8.79 5.05
C LYS A 292 36.40 -7.92 6.00
N ILE A 293 35.94 -6.71 6.31
CA ILE A 293 36.62 -5.76 7.19
C ILE A 293 36.67 -6.31 8.62
N GLU A 294 35.52 -6.74 9.15
CA GLU A 294 35.41 -7.30 10.51
C GLU A 294 35.99 -8.70 10.63
N GLY A 295 35.96 -9.47 9.55
CA GLY A 295 36.30 -10.88 9.53
C GLY A 295 35.08 -11.77 9.84
N PRO A 296 35.13 -13.05 9.43
CA PRO A 296 34.00 -13.96 9.59
C PRO A 296 33.75 -14.27 11.08
N GLY A 297 32.49 -14.22 11.48
CA GLY A 297 32.05 -14.62 12.81
C GLY A 297 31.84 -16.13 12.94
N ASN A 298 31.30 -16.56 14.08
CA ASN A 298 30.99 -17.96 14.36
C ASN A 298 29.51 -18.26 14.05
N PRO A 299 29.18 -18.95 12.94
CA PRO A 299 27.79 -19.16 12.51
C PRO A 299 27.06 -20.26 13.30
N THR A 300 27.67 -20.84 14.33
CA THR A 300 27.15 -22.03 15.03
C THR A 300 25.74 -21.82 15.57
N GLU A 301 25.48 -20.67 16.19
CA GLU A 301 24.17 -20.36 16.78
C GLU A 301 23.09 -20.21 15.70
N LEU A 302 23.37 -19.44 14.64
CA LEU A 302 22.44 -19.28 13.52
C LEU A 302 22.15 -20.62 12.82
N ILE A 303 23.15 -21.47 12.61
CA ILE A 303 22.96 -22.80 12.03
C ILE A 303 22.08 -23.67 12.93
N GLN A 304 22.25 -23.61 14.25
CA GLN A 304 21.39 -24.35 15.19
C GLN A 304 19.94 -23.84 15.16
N LEU A 305 19.75 -22.53 15.08
CA LEU A 305 18.43 -21.92 15.00
C LEU A 305 17.74 -22.24 13.67
N ILE A 306 18.46 -22.20 12.54
CA ILE A 306 17.96 -22.64 11.23
C ILE A 306 17.50 -24.10 11.29
N ASN A 307 18.29 -25.00 11.89
CA ASN A 307 17.90 -26.40 12.03
C ASN A 307 16.65 -26.57 12.92
N THR A 308 16.53 -25.78 13.98
CA THR A 308 15.35 -25.76 14.85
C THR A 308 14.12 -25.29 14.08
N ALA A 309 14.25 -24.18 13.34
CA ALA A 309 13.20 -23.62 12.50
C ALA A 309 12.74 -24.60 11.41
N LYS A 310 13.68 -25.30 10.76
CA LYS A 310 13.39 -26.33 9.74
C LYS A 310 12.69 -27.57 10.29
N ALA A 311 12.85 -27.86 11.58
CA ALA A 311 12.18 -28.98 12.23
C ALA A 311 10.71 -28.66 12.58
N ILE A 312 10.29 -27.40 12.49
CA ILE A 312 8.90 -27.01 12.69
C ILE A 312 8.11 -27.43 11.45
N GLU A 313 7.16 -28.34 11.64
CA GLU A 313 6.18 -28.72 10.62
C GLU A 313 4.98 -27.76 10.64
N LYS A 314 4.30 -27.58 9.50
CA LYS A 314 3.14 -26.69 9.37
C LYS A 314 2.09 -26.94 10.46
N GLY A 315 1.79 -28.21 10.75
CA GLY A 315 0.90 -28.60 11.84
C GLY A 315 -0.40 -27.80 11.89
N ASN A 316 -0.70 -27.21 13.05
CA ASN A 316 -1.85 -26.33 13.27
C ASN A 316 -1.49 -24.83 13.13
N TYR A 317 -0.35 -24.47 12.55
CA TYR A 317 -0.02 -23.06 12.33
C TYR A 317 -0.77 -22.50 11.12
N THR A 318 -1.05 -21.21 11.16
CA THR A 318 -1.60 -20.45 10.03
C THR A 318 -0.63 -20.55 8.86
N THR A 319 -1.17 -20.67 7.65
CA THR A 319 -0.38 -20.70 6.42
C THR A 319 0.50 -19.46 6.32
N SER A 320 -0.03 -18.29 6.66
CA SER A 320 0.69 -17.01 6.60
C SER A 320 1.94 -17.00 7.50
N SER A 321 1.79 -17.35 8.78
CA SER A 321 2.89 -17.30 9.74
C SER A 321 3.94 -18.38 9.49
N TYR A 322 3.49 -19.59 9.13
CA TYR A 322 4.41 -20.68 8.79
C TYR A 322 5.24 -20.35 7.54
N ASN A 323 4.64 -19.75 6.53
CA ASN A 323 5.36 -19.39 5.31
C ASN A 323 6.33 -18.23 5.52
N TYR A 324 6.01 -17.26 6.38
CA TYR A 324 6.96 -16.22 6.80
C TYR A 324 8.22 -16.83 7.43
N LEU A 325 8.05 -17.87 8.26
CA LEU A 325 9.17 -18.62 8.80
C LEU A 325 9.99 -19.30 7.69
N GLN A 326 9.34 -19.95 6.71
CA GLN A 326 10.05 -20.60 5.59
C GLN A 326 10.89 -19.61 4.77
N VAL A 327 10.34 -18.44 4.45
CA VAL A 327 11.08 -17.37 3.73
C VAL A 327 12.26 -16.87 4.57
N SER A 328 12.04 -16.68 5.87
CA SER A 328 13.10 -16.25 6.80
C SER A 328 14.24 -17.27 6.88
N ILE A 329 13.93 -18.57 6.88
CA ILE A 329 14.94 -19.65 6.82
C ILE A 329 15.79 -19.51 5.56
N VAL A 330 15.17 -19.39 4.38
CA VAL A 330 15.91 -19.28 3.10
C VAL A 330 16.82 -18.04 3.11
N LYS A 331 16.31 -16.89 3.57
CA LYS A 331 17.11 -15.67 3.74
C LYS A 331 18.34 -15.90 4.61
N MET A 332 18.19 -16.61 5.74
CA MET A 332 19.31 -16.89 6.64
C MET A 332 20.31 -17.90 6.04
N GLU A 333 19.85 -18.86 5.22
CA GLU A 333 20.73 -19.79 4.53
C GLU A 333 21.56 -19.09 3.45
N ASP A 334 20.95 -18.23 2.65
CA ASP A 334 21.65 -17.42 1.65
C ASP A 334 22.63 -16.45 2.31
N PHE A 335 22.24 -15.85 3.44
CA PHE A 335 23.10 -14.97 4.24
C PHE A 335 24.37 -15.68 4.74
N LEU A 336 24.31 -16.98 5.07
CA LEU A 336 25.50 -17.73 5.46
C LEU A 336 26.53 -17.88 4.32
N THR A 337 26.12 -17.74 3.05
CA THR A 337 27.02 -17.87 1.90
C THR A 337 28.02 -16.72 1.79
N ILE A 338 27.67 -15.53 2.31
CA ILE A 338 28.55 -14.35 2.29
C ILE A 338 29.57 -14.32 3.43
N LYS A 339 29.58 -15.34 4.32
CA LYS A 339 30.45 -15.45 5.50
C LYS A 339 30.36 -14.21 6.41
N PRO A 340 29.18 -13.96 6.99
CA PRO A 340 28.91 -12.76 7.78
C PRO A 340 29.85 -12.64 8.99
N CYS A 341 30.06 -11.42 9.46
CA CYS A 341 30.78 -11.15 10.70
C CYS A 341 29.89 -11.41 11.94
N GLU A 342 30.48 -11.37 13.14
CA GLU A 342 29.77 -11.72 14.38
C GLU A 342 28.54 -10.84 14.62
N GLY A 343 28.65 -9.51 14.48
CA GLY A 343 27.52 -8.61 14.69
C GLY A 343 26.38 -8.80 13.68
N GLN A 344 26.72 -9.18 12.44
CA GLN A 344 25.76 -9.58 11.39
C GLN A 344 25.05 -10.89 11.73
N LEU A 345 25.77 -11.87 12.30
CA LEU A 345 25.20 -13.14 12.77
C LEU A 345 24.25 -12.95 13.95
N GLU A 346 24.61 -12.13 14.93
CA GLU A 346 23.72 -11.80 16.06
C GLU A 346 22.38 -11.22 15.59
N GLU A 347 22.42 -10.28 14.64
CA GLU A 347 21.22 -9.68 14.06
C GLU A 347 20.37 -10.72 13.29
N ALA A 348 21.01 -11.62 12.54
CA ALA A 348 20.35 -12.69 11.81
C ALA A 348 19.65 -13.70 12.75
N VAL A 349 20.29 -14.05 13.87
CA VAL A 349 19.70 -14.90 14.92
C VAL A 349 18.44 -14.27 15.48
N GLU A 350 18.48 -12.99 15.85
CA GLU A 350 17.32 -12.26 16.36
C GLU A 350 16.16 -12.22 15.36
N LYS A 351 16.45 -11.92 14.08
CA LYS A 351 15.43 -11.89 13.02
C LYS A 351 14.75 -13.24 12.82
N LEU A 352 15.51 -14.33 12.80
CA LEU A 352 14.94 -15.67 12.66
C LEU A 352 14.16 -16.09 13.91
N GLN A 353 14.63 -15.72 15.11
CA GLN A 353 13.92 -15.99 16.36
C GLN A 353 12.56 -15.29 16.38
N VAL A 354 12.48 -14.03 15.93
CA VAL A 354 11.21 -13.30 15.78
C VAL A 354 10.27 -14.02 14.81
N ALA A 355 10.78 -14.59 13.71
CA ALA A 355 9.96 -15.36 12.78
C ALA A 355 9.43 -16.66 13.39
N ILE A 356 10.21 -17.34 14.23
CA ILE A 356 9.76 -18.53 14.97
C ILE A 356 8.69 -18.14 16.01
N ASP A 357 8.95 -17.10 16.80
CA ASP A 357 8.03 -16.63 17.85
C ASP A 357 6.74 -16.05 17.25
N GLY A 358 6.78 -15.59 16.00
CA GLY A 358 5.66 -15.07 15.23
C GLY A 358 4.72 -16.13 14.63
N LEU A 359 4.99 -17.42 14.83
CA LEU A 359 4.07 -18.50 14.44
C LEU A 359 2.72 -18.35 15.15
N LYS A 360 1.64 -18.38 14.39
CA LYS A 360 0.26 -18.29 14.89
C LYS A 360 -0.44 -19.61 14.66
N GLU A 361 -1.19 -20.11 15.63
CA GLU A 361 -2.05 -21.29 15.42
C GLU A 361 -3.35 -20.91 14.69
N LYS A 362 -3.89 -21.82 13.88
CA LYS A 362 -5.19 -21.68 13.22
C LYS A 362 -6.27 -21.51 14.27
N THR A 363 -7.08 -20.46 14.12
CA THR A 363 -8.13 -20.07 15.06
C THR A 363 -9.42 -20.88 14.90
N LEU A 364 -9.62 -21.52 13.75
CA LEU A 364 -10.78 -22.39 13.49
C LEU A 364 -10.61 -23.78 14.12
N THR A 365 -10.50 -23.82 15.45
CA THR A 365 -11.13 -24.91 16.22
C THR A 365 -12.63 -24.61 16.27
N ASN A 366 -13.52 -25.54 16.66
CA ASN A 366 -15.00 -25.34 16.69
C ASN A 366 -15.52 -24.08 17.45
N ASN A 367 -14.64 -23.21 17.95
CA ASN A 367 -14.86 -22.01 18.77
C ASN A 367 -15.55 -20.81 18.07
N GLY A 368 -16.06 -20.93 16.84
CA GLY A 368 -16.76 -19.84 16.15
C GLY A 368 -18.02 -20.24 15.37
N ILE A 369 -18.35 -21.54 15.34
CA ILE A 369 -19.54 -22.04 14.64
C ILE A 369 -20.73 -21.95 15.59
N ALA A 370 -21.72 -21.13 15.22
CA ALA A 370 -22.95 -20.98 15.99
C ALA A 370 -23.96 -22.10 15.67
N PHE A 371 -24.00 -22.56 14.42
CA PHE A 371 -24.85 -23.67 13.97
C PHE A 371 -24.11 -24.52 12.95
N GLU A 372 -24.21 -25.84 13.07
CA GLU A 372 -23.66 -26.78 12.09
C GLU A 372 -24.65 -27.91 11.82
N TYR A 373 -24.92 -28.17 10.55
CA TYR A 373 -25.69 -29.34 10.10
C TYR A 373 -24.84 -30.08 9.07
N ASN A 374 -24.28 -31.22 9.49
CA ASN A 374 -23.53 -32.14 8.63
C ASN A 374 -24.40 -33.29 8.09
N PHE A 375 -25.69 -33.31 8.43
CA PHE A 375 -26.69 -34.26 7.94
C PHE A 375 -26.45 -35.74 8.29
N GLU A 376 -25.51 -36.04 9.18
CA GLU A 376 -25.21 -37.42 9.60
C GLU A 376 -26.19 -37.98 10.63
N ALA A 377 -26.86 -37.11 11.38
CA ALA A 377 -27.81 -37.47 12.41
C ALA A 377 -29.21 -36.87 12.15
N ILE A 378 -30.21 -37.75 12.11
CA ILE A 378 -31.61 -37.40 11.90
C ILE A 378 -32.50 -38.15 12.90
N GLU A 379 -33.41 -37.43 13.54
CA GLU A 379 -34.42 -37.96 14.45
C GLU A 379 -35.82 -37.58 13.94
N ASP A 380 -36.60 -38.57 13.51
CA ASP A 380 -37.87 -38.37 12.79
C ASP A 380 -37.70 -37.47 11.54
N ASN A 381 -38.21 -36.24 11.59
CA ASN A 381 -38.07 -35.23 10.54
C ASN A 381 -37.13 -34.08 10.95
N LYS A 382 -36.34 -34.24 12.01
CA LYS A 382 -35.39 -33.25 12.51
C LYS A 382 -33.95 -33.63 12.18
N VAL A 383 -33.23 -32.70 11.56
CA VAL A 383 -31.79 -32.81 11.34
C VAL A 383 -31.08 -32.25 12.57
N VAL A 384 -30.30 -33.11 13.23
CA VAL A 384 -29.63 -32.76 14.48
C VAL A 384 -28.55 -31.71 14.22
N ASN A 385 -28.48 -30.70 15.08
CA ASN A 385 -27.38 -29.75 15.05
C ASN A 385 -26.12 -30.39 15.66
N SER A 386 -25.00 -30.33 14.95
CA SER A 386 -23.71 -30.87 15.43
C SER A 386 -23.17 -30.10 16.65
N ILE A 387 -23.64 -28.88 16.88
CA ILE A 387 -23.35 -28.10 18.08
C ILE A 387 -24.35 -28.45 19.20
N THR A 388 -23.84 -29.00 20.30
CA THR A 388 -24.66 -29.41 21.45
C THR A 388 -25.44 -28.25 22.08
N ASN A 389 -26.68 -28.52 22.50
CA ASN A 389 -27.62 -27.57 23.11
C ASN A 389 -28.11 -26.42 22.20
N ILE A 390 -27.88 -26.54 20.90
CA ILE A 390 -28.47 -25.65 19.89
C ILE A 390 -29.65 -26.37 19.23
N ALA A 391 -30.65 -25.62 18.77
CA ALA A 391 -31.86 -26.18 18.18
C ALA A 391 -31.58 -26.92 16.86
N ASP A 392 -32.30 -28.02 16.65
CA ASP A 392 -32.31 -28.82 15.42
C ASP A 392 -33.04 -28.11 14.28
N ALA A 393 -32.70 -28.48 13.04
CA ALA A 393 -33.43 -28.06 11.86
C ALA A 393 -34.54 -29.05 11.51
N THR A 394 -35.58 -28.63 10.79
CA THR A 394 -36.74 -29.49 10.45
C THR A 394 -36.86 -29.65 8.94
N LEU A 395 -36.97 -30.89 8.47
CA LEU A 395 -37.23 -31.19 7.06
C LEU A 395 -38.64 -30.76 6.66
N GLY A 396 -38.72 -30.04 5.55
CA GLY A 396 -39.96 -29.72 4.85
C GLY A 396 -40.54 -30.91 4.09
N VAL A 397 -41.61 -30.67 3.34
CA VAL A 397 -42.55 -31.72 2.85
C VAL A 397 -41.86 -32.88 2.12
N THR A 398 -41.04 -32.57 1.10
CA THR A 398 -40.38 -33.58 0.26
C THR A 398 -38.86 -33.60 0.39
N ALA A 399 -38.30 -32.88 1.38
CA ALA A 399 -36.86 -32.88 1.63
C ALA A 399 -36.44 -34.21 2.26
N GLN A 400 -35.25 -34.69 1.89
CA GLN A 400 -34.74 -36.00 2.31
C GLN A 400 -33.27 -35.91 2.66
N ILE A 401 -32.83 -36.75 3.60
CA ILE A 401 -31.41 -37.05 3.79
C ILE A 401 -31.11 -38.33 3.02
N VAL A 402 -30.09 -38.30 2.17
CA VAL A 402 -29.70 -39.42 1.29
C VAL A 402 -28.20 -39.65 1.36
N ASP A 403 -27.75 -40.87 1.11
CA ASP A 403 -26.32 -41.16 0.94
C ASP A 403 -25.84 -40.61 -0.41
N ASP A 404 -24.69 -39.92 -0.42
CA ASP A 404 -24.04 -39.41 -1.63
C ASP A 404 -22.72 -40.16 -1.89
N GLU A 405 -22.62 -40.83 -3.03
CA GLU A 405 -21.45 -41.66 -3.36
C GLU A 405 -20.18 -40.83 -3.58
N GLU A 406 -20.29 -39.59 -4.08
CA GLU A 406 -19.13 -38.74 -4.34
C GLU A 406 -18.55 -38.19 -3.05
N LYS A 407 -19.41 -37.79 -2.11
CA LYS A 407 -18.99 -37.32 -0.77
C LYS A 407 -18.64 -38.45 0.19
N GLY A 408 -19.26 -39.62 0.04
CA GLY A 408 -19.14 -40.72 1.01
C GLY A 408 -19.82 -40.43 2.35
N SER A 409 -20.73 -39.44 2.38
CA SER A 409 -21.47 -38.94 3.55
C SER A 409 -22.98 -38.90 3.26
N LYS A 410 -23.78 -38.59 4.29
CA LYS A 410 -25.19 -38.25 4.12
C LYS A 410 -25.33 -36.77 3.79
N VAL A 411 -26.24 -36.45 2.88
CA VAL A 411 -26.46 -35.07 2.42
C VAL A 411 -27.93 -34.72 2.41
N LEU A 412 -28.24 -33.43 2.55
CA LEU A 412 -29.59 -32.90 2.32
C LEU A 412 -29.89 -32.89 0.82
N ASN A 413 -30.92 -33.63 0.41
CA ASN A 413 -31.42 -33.64 -0.96
C ASN A 413 -32.74 -32.86 -1.06
N LEU A 414 -32.71 -31.80 -1.87
CA LEU A 414 -33.83 -30.93 -2.17
C LEU A 414 -34.31 -31.19 -3.60
N MET A 415 -35.53 -31.73 -3.72
CA MET A 415 -36.21 -32.09 -4.98
C MET A 415 -36.81 -30.88 -5.72
N GLY A 416 -36.77 -29.68 -5.13
CA GLY A 416 -37.41 -28.47 -5.66
C GLY A 416 -38.93 -28.50 -5.51
N GLY A 417 -39.62 -27.88 -6.47
CA GLY A 417 -41.08 -27.80 -6.52
C GLY A 417 -41.64 -26.38 -6.27
N ASP A 418 -42.95 -26.29 -6.09
CA ASP A 418 -43.62 -25.02 -5.74
C ASP A 418 -43.33 -24.63 -4.29
N ALA A 419 -43.30 -23.33 -3.99
CA ALA A 419 -42.91 -22.81 -2.68
C ALA A 419 -43.58 -23.49 -1.46
N ASN A 420 -44.83 -23.92 -1.61
CA ASN A 420 -45.65 -24.46 -0.51
C ASN A 420 -45.78 -25.99 -0.50
N SER A 421 -45.26 -26.67 -1.52
CA SER A 421 -45.36 -28.12 -1.66
C SER A 421 -44.05 -28.79 -2.09
N GLY A 422 -42.97 -28.01 -2.21
CA GLY A 422 -41.65 -28.48 -2.56
C GLY A 422 -40.82 -28.94 -1.35
N SER A 423 -39.52 -29.07 -1.57
CA SER A 423 -38.54 -29.47 -0.54
C SER A 423 -37.77 -28.28 0.02
N TRP A 424 -37.59 -28.24 1.34
CA TRP A 424 -36.70 -27.29 2.04
C TRP A 424 -36.27 -27.84 3.40
N LEU A 425 -35.32 -27.17 4.04
CA LEU A 425 -34.99 -27.38 5.46
C LEU A 425 -35.30 -26.07 6.21
N THR A 426 -36.16 -26.14 7.22
CA THR A 426 -36.43 -25.02 8.13
C THR A 426 -35.34 -24.96 9.19
N LEU A 427 -34.65 -23.82 9.27
CA LEU A 427 -33.62 -23.55 10.27
C LEU A 427 -34.23 -22.85 11.50
N PRO A 428 -33.58 -22.90 12.68
CA PRO A 428 -34.07 -22.25 13.90
C PRO A 428 -34.33 -20.75 13.73
N ASP A 429 -35.31 -20.22 14.44
CA ASP A 429 -35.63 -18.78 14.47
C ASP A 429 -34.57 -17.95 15.21
N THR A 430 -33.74 -18.58 16.03
CA THR A 430 -32.62 -17.96 16.75
C THR A 430 -31.35 -17.79 15.92
N LEU A 431 -31.35 -18.14 14.63
CA LEU A 431 -30.15 -18.14 13.77
C LEU A 431 -29.40 -16.79 13.79
N PHE A 432 -30.14 -15.67 13.81
CA PHE A 432 -29.58 -14.31 13.80
C PHE A 432 -29.54 -13.63 15.18
N SER A 433 -29.81 -14.36 16.27
CA SER A 433 -30.02 -13.76 17.61
C SER A 433 -28.76 -13.21 18.30
N ASN A 434 -27.57 -13.69 17.94
CA ASN A 434 -26.29 -13.35 18.60
C ASN A 434 -25.26 -12.78 17.63
N ILE A 435 -25.71 -11.96 16.68
CA ILE A 435 -24.83 -11.30 15.70
C ILE A 435 -24.64 -9.86 16.13
N GLU A 436 -23.37 -9.48 16.27
CA GLU A 436 -22.95 -8.10 16.51
C GLU A 436 -22.33 -7.52 15.24
N ALA A 437 -22.61 -6.25 14.92
CA ALA A 437 -22.13 -5.62 13.69
C ALA A 437 -20.60 -5.60 13.56
N GLU A 438 -19.89 -5.53 14.70
CA GLU A 438 -18.44 -5.48 14.81
C GLU A 438 -17.74 -6.85 14.66
N GLU A 439 -18.45 -7.93 14.97
CA GLU A 439 -17.97 -9.31 14.80
C GLU A 439 -18.36 -9.85 13.42
N GLY A 440 -19.56 -9.50 12.94
CA GLY A 440 -20.10 -9.93 11.65
C GLY A 440 -20.74 -11.31 11.68
N LEU A 441 -20.94 -11.88 10.50
CA LEU A 441 -21.44 -13.25 10.32
C LEU A 441 -20.81 -13.91 9.10
N THR A 442 -20.84 -15.24 9.09
CA THR A 442 -20.48 -16.04 7.91
C THR A 442 -21.48 -17.17 7.70
N ILE A 443 -21.86 -17.39 6.44
CA ILE A 443 -22.65 -18.55 6.01
C ILE A 443 -21.76 -19.37 5.08
N ALA A 444 -21.52 -20.63 5.42
CA ALA A 444 -20.76 -21.56 4.60
C ALA A 444 -21.56 -22.84 4.36
N MET A 445 -21.51 -23.38 3.15
CA MET A 445 -22.11 -24.67 2.83
C MET A 445 -21.45 -25.30 1.61
N GLU A 446 -21.49 -26.62 1.54
CA GLU A 446 -21.16 -27.35 0.33
C GLU A 446 -22.46 -27.59 -0.45
N VAL A 447 -22.46 -27.35 -1.76
CA VAL A 447 -23.65 -27.43 -2.59
C VAL A 447 -23.33 -28.16 -3.89
N ASN A 448 -24.23 -29.05 -4.30
CA ASN A 448 -24.28 -29.63 -5.63
C ASN A 448 -25.62 -29.27 -6.26
N PRO A 449 -25.69 -28.15 -7.01
CA PRO A 449 -26.96 -27.61 -7.44
C PRO A 449 -27.40 -28.25 -8.78
N ALA A 450 -28.66 -28.66 -8.91
CA ALA A 450 -29.15 -29.31 -10.15
C ALA A 450 -29.20 -28.33 -11.34
N GLU A 451 -29.33 -28.77 -12.58
CA GLU A 451 -29.57 -27.81 -13.69
C GLU A 451 -30.84 -26.98 -13.47
N ILE A 452 -30.77 -25.67 -13.73
CA ILE A 452 -31.90 -24.74 -13.58
C ILE A 452 -32.17 -24.01 -14.90
N ASN A 453 -33.44 -23.65 -15.13
CA ASN A 453 -33.80 -22.70 -16.17
C ASN A 453 -33.42 -21.28 -15.71
N ASN A 454 -32.56 -20.58 -16.45
CA ASN A 454 -32.07 -19.24 -16.10
C ASN A 454 -33.15 -18.16 -15.94
N THR A 455 -34.41 -18.43 -16.29
CA THR A 455 -35.55 -17.51 -16.06
C THR A 455 -36.25 -17.72 -14.71
N GLN A 456 -35.89 -18.77 -13.96
CA GLN A 456 -36.51 -19.10 -12.67
C GLN A 456 -35.61 -18.69 -11.52
N TYR A 457 -36.19 -17.96 -10.56
CA TYR A 457 -35.54 -17.64 -9.30
C TYR A 457 -35.75 -18.77 -8.29
N THR A 458 -34.67 -19.19 -7.63
CA THR A 458 -34.68 -20.11 -6.48
C THR A 458 -33.79 -19.56 -5.38
N ARG A 459 -34.09 -19.88 -4.11
CA ARG A 459 -33.26 -19.48 -2.97
C ARG A 459 -32.55 -20.70 -2.39
N LEU A 460 -31.21 -20.69 -2.43
CA LEU A 460 -30.37 -21.66 -1.75
C LEU A 460 -30.47 -21.47 -0.23
N PHE A 461 -30.34 -20.23 0.22
CA PHE A 461 -30.58 -19.80 1.60
C PHE A 461 -31.53 -18.60 1.59
N CYS A 462 -32.44 -18.54 2.54
CA CYS A 462 -33.31 -17.39 2.73
C CYS A 462 -33.61 -17.16 4.21
N THR A 463 -33.53 -15.89 4.62
CA THR A 463 -34.03 -15.41 5.90
C THR A 463 -34.97 -14.22 5.68
N SER A 464 -36.02 -14.11 6.49
CA SER A 464 -36.97 -13.00 6.43
C SER A 464 -37.60 -12.71 7.79
N SER A 465 -38.18 -11.51 7.89
CA SER A 465 -39.09 -11.13 8.98
C SER A 465 -40.52 -11.65 8.79
N TYR A 466 -40.81 -12.27 7.65
CA TYR A 466 -42.11 -12.78 7.29
C TYR A 466 -42.07 -14.28 6.97
N PRO A 467 -43.18 -15.02 7.17
CA PRO A 467 -43.26 -16.43 6.80
C PRO A 467 -42.88 -16.66 5.34
N LEU A 468 -41.96 -17.60 5.11
CA LEU A 468 -41.57 -18.02 3.76
C LEU A 468 -42.72 -18.75 3.05
N GLY A 469 -42.76 -18.66 1.71
CA GLY A 469 -43.84 -19.24 0.91
C GLY A 469 -45.23 -18.59 1.11
N GLY A 470 -45.30 -17.41 1.71
CA GLY A 470 -46.59 -16.78 2.06
C GLY A 470 -47.30 -16.07 0.90
N ASN A 471 -46.56 -15.38 0.03
CA ASN A 471 -47.13 -14.41 -0.92
C ASN A 471 -46.54 -14.57 -2.33
N TYR A 472 -47.33 -14.31 -3.39
CA TYR A 472 -46.85 -14.39 -4.77
C TYR A 472 -45.84 -13.30 -5.12
N ASN A 473 -46.11 -12.06 -4.75
CA ASN A 473 -45.30 -10.88 -5.06
C ASN A 473 -45.09 -10.00 -3.82
N GLY A 474 -44.90 -10.61 -2.65
CA GLY A 474 -44.63 -9.87 -1.41
C GLY A 474 -45.87 -9.29 -0.73
N HIS A 475 -45.73 -8.79 0.51
CA HIS A 475 -46.87 -8.30 1.31
C HIS A 475 -47.58 -7.10 0.70
N ASN A 476 -46.85 -6.26 -0.04
CA ASN A 476 -47.38 -5.07 -0.69
C ASN A 476 -47.50 -5.21 -2.21
N GLY A 477 -47.39 -6.43 -2.75
CA GLY A 477 -47.47 -6.70 -4.18
C GLY A 477 -46.22 -6.30 -4.98
N ASN A 478 -45.13 -5.97 -4.29
CA ASN A 478 -43.80 -5.75 -4.86
C ASN A 478 -42.79 -6.67 -4.14
N TRP A 479 -41.84 -7.25 -4.87
CA TRP A 479 -40.76 -8.13 -4.35
C TRP A 479 -39.70 -7.36 -3.54
N VAL A 480 -40.14 -6.62 -2.52
CA VAL A 480 -39.32 -5.72 -1.70
C VAL A 480 -39.53 -5.93 -0.20
N ASP A 481 -39.93 -7.13 0.20
CA ASP A 481 -40.06 -7.50 1.61
C ASP A 481 -38.67 -7.62 2.27
N PRO A 482 -38.54 -7.41 3.59
CA PRO A 482 -37.28 -7.65 4.30
C PRO A 482 -36.83 -9.10 4.12
N GLU A 483 -35.72 -9.31 3.41
CA GLU A 483 -35.13 -10.61 3.14
C GLU A 483 -33.62 -10.50 2.93
N PHE A 484 -32.88 -11.49 3.42
CA PHE A 484 -31.53 -11.77 2.93
C PHE A 484 -31.54 -13.16 2.31
N ALA A 485 -31.03 -13.27 1.08
CA ALA A 485 -31.11 -14.53 0.35
C ALA A 485 -29.93 -14.78 -0.58
N ILE A 486 -29.48 -16.03 -0.61
CA ILE A 486 -28.53 -16.56 -1.59
C ILE A 486 -29.35 -17.19 -2.71
N THR A 487 -29.21 -16.68 -3.92
CA THR A 487 -30.09 -16.94 -5.06
C THR A 487 -29.34 -17.69 -6.16
N ARG A 488 -30.06 -18.59 -6.83
CA ARG A 488 -29.59 -19.25 -8.05
C ARG A 488 -30.67 -19.21 -9.13
N GLY A 489 -30.25 -18.88 -10.36
CA GLY A 489 -31.14 -18.66 -11.49
C GLY A 489 -31.63 -17.20 -11.59
N GLY A 490 -32.57 -16.93 -12.50
CA GLY A 490 -33.16 -15.61 -12.71
C GLY A 490 -32.29 -14.57 -13.45
N GLY A 491 -30.96 -14.73 -13.45
CA GLY A 491 -30.02 -14.04 -14.33
C GLY A 491 -29.57 -12.63 -13.92
N ASP A 492 -30.25 -12.01 -12.94
CA ASP A 492 -30.02 -10.60 -12.60
C ASP A 492 -29.18 -10.40 -11.33
N TYR A 493 -29.15 -11.36 -10.40
CA TYR A 493 -28.42 -11.25 -9.12
C TYR A 493 -28.26 -12.60 -8.40
N ASN A 494 -27.37 -12.64 -7.40
CA ASN A 494 -27.03 -13.83 -6.63
C ASN A 494 -27.20 -13.64 -5.11
N ILE A 495 -27.07 -12.42 -4.62
CA ILE A 495 -27.42 -12.07 -3.24
C ILE A 495 -28.52 -11.02 -3.29
N ARG A 496 -29.54 -11.23 -2.47
CA ARG A 496 -30.51 -10.19 -2.15
C ARG A 496 -30.29 -9.70 -0.73
N LEU A 497 -30.23 -8.38 -0.56
CA LEU A 497 -30.04 -7.72 0.73
C LEU A 497 -31.09 -6.63 0.90
N LEU A 498 -32.25 -7.00 1.44
CA LEU A 498 -33.36 -6.10 1.72
C LEU A 498 -33.61 -6.03 3.23
N SER A 499 -33.31 -4.89 3.83
CA SER A 499 -33.29 -4.71 5.28
C SER A 499 -34.49 -3.87 5.74
N GLY A 500 -35.15 -4.27 6.82
CA GLY A 500 -36.32 -3.57 7.34
C GLY A 500 -36.88 -4.19 8.61
N ARG A 501 -37.71 -3.44 9.33
CA ARG A 501 -38.28 -3.87 10.61
C ARG A 501 -39.56 -4.69 10.42
N ASN A 502 -39.85 -5.52 11.42
CA ASN A 502 -41.11 -6.25 11.51
C ASN A 502 -42.32 -5.30 11.55
N GLY A 503 -43.32 -5.54 10.69
CA GLY A 503 -44.59 -4.78 10.64
C GLY A 503 -44.67 -3.62 9.64
N ALA A 504 -43.62 -3.32 8.87
CA ALA A 504 -43.60 -2.22 7.89
C ALA A 504 -44.17 -2.59 6.50
N GLY A 505 -44.26 -3.88 6.16
CA GLY A 505 -44.77 -4.39 4.87
C GLY A 505 -43.83 -4.22 3.67
N ILE A 506 -42.83 -3.35 3.76
CA ILE A 506 -41.71 -3.22 2.79
C ILE A 506 -40.38 -3.12 3.56
N ALA A 507 -39.30 -3.55 2.92
CA ALA A 507 -37.95 -3.22 3.35
C ALA A 507 -37.72 -1.70 3.29
N LYS A 508 -36.91 -1.21 4.22
CA LYS A 508 -36.55 0.21 4.34
C LYS A 508 -35.43 0.57 3.38
N ASP A 509 -34.48 -0.35 3.23
CA ASP A 509 -33.37 -0.18 2.31
C ASP A 509 -32.93 -1.52 1.73
N GLY A 510 -32.14 -1.48 0.66
CA GLY A 510 -31.59 -2.67 0.06
C GLY A 510 -31.32 -2.63 -1.43
N LEU A 511 -30.60 -3.65 -1.87
CA LEU A 511 -30.14 -3.87 -3.24
C LEU A 511 -29.95 -5.36 -3.49
N ASP A 512 -29.70 -5.73 -4.74
CA ASP A 512 -29.22 -7.05 -5.09
C ASP A 512 -27.74 -6.98 -5.56
N ILE A 513 -26.94 -7.98 -5.21
CA ILE A 513 -25.51 -8.09 -5.58
C ILE A 513 -25.35 -9.21 -6.59
N LYS A 514 -24.55 -8.96 -7.63
CA LYS A 514 -24.23 -9.93 -8.68
C LYS A 514 -22.85 -10.55 -8.47
N PHE A 515 -22.76 -11.86 -8.70
CA PHE A 515 -21.50 -12.58 -8.71
C PHE A 515 -20.81 -12.47 -10.07
N GLU A 516 -19.48 -12.45 -10.04
CA GLU A 516 -18.65 -12.52 -11.25
C GLU A 516 -18.65 -13.91 -11.88
N LYS A 517 -18.83 -14.95 -11.04
CA LYS A 517 -18.88 -16.35 -11.43
C LYS A 517 -20.07 -17.05 -10.79
N GLU A 518 -20.79 -17.82 -11.60
CA GLU A 518 -21.96 -18.61 -11.18
C GLU A 518 -21.56 -19.98 -10.65
N MET A 519 -22.44 -20.58 -9.83
CA MET A 519 -22.35 -21.99 -9.45
C MET A 519 -22.54 -22.91 -10.65
N VAL A 520 -21.69 -23.93 -10.76
CA VAL A 520 -21.73 -24.97 -11.79
C VAL A 520 -22.76 -26.03 -11.41
N ALA A 521 -23.60 -26.41 -12.37
CA ALA A 521 -24.62 -27.42 -12.14
C ALA A 521 -24.00 -28.83 -12.03
N ASN A 522 -24.56 -29.65 -11.15
CA ASN A 522 -24.19 -31.05 -10.93
C ASN A 522 -22.74 -31.28 -10.45
N GLU A 523 -22.10 -30.25 -9.88
CA GLU A 523 -20.76 -30.34 -9.29
C GLU A 523 -20.80 -29.90 -7.83
N TRP A 524 -20.08 -30.59 -6.95
CA TRP A 524 -19.89 -30.15 -5.57
C TRP A 524 -18.96 -28.94 -5.52
N GLN A 525 -19.42 -27.91 -4.83
CA GLN A 525 -18.71 -26.65 -4.63
C GLN A 525 -18.94 -26.12 -3.21
N THR A 526 -17.97 -25.39 -2.66
CA THR A 526 -18.12 -24.72 -1.36
C THR A 526 -18.46 -23.26 -1.54
N ILE A 527 -19.59 -22.81 -1.01
CA ILE A 527 -20.04 -21.42 -1.03
C ILE A 527 -19.88 -20.81 0.34
N ILE A 528 -19.18 -19.67 0.41
CA ILE A 528 -18.95 -18.95 1.67
C ILE A 528 -19.30 -17.48 1.46
N ILE A 529 -20.22 -16.95 2.27
CA ILE A 529 -20.56 -15.53 2.31
C ILE A 529 -20.19 -15.00 3.69
N THR A 530 -19.23 -14.08 3.75
CA THR A 530 -18.73 -13.47 4.99
C THR A 530 -18.96 -11.97 4.93
N MET A 531 -19.50 -11.39 6.00
CA MET A 531 -19.85 -9.96 6.06
C MET A 531 -19.77 -9.41 7.48
N LYS A 532 -19.37 -8.15 7.62
CA LYS A 532 -19.21 -7.45 8.90
C LYS A 532 -19.26 -5.95 8.67
N GLY A 533 -20.20 -5.27 9.32
CA GLY A 533 -20.32 -3.81 9.25
C GLY A 533 -20.39 -3.31 7.80
N ASP A 534 -19.28 -2.78 7.29
CA ASP A 534 -19.08 -2.23 5.96
C ASP A 534 -18.23 -3.11 5.02
N THR A 535 -17.93 -4.35 5.42
CA THR A 535 -17.11 -5.33 4.69
C THR A 535 -17.96 -6.53 4.24
N PHE A 536 -17.74 -7.02 3.03
CA PHE A 536 -18.42 -8.19 2.46
C PHE A 536 -17.52 -8.89 1.46
N ALA A 537 -17.54 -10.23 1.49
CA ALA A 537 -16.97 -11.06 0.46
C ALA A 537 -17.78 -12.35 0.26
N ALA A 538 -17.86 -12.80 -0.97
CA ALA A 538 -18.44 -14.08 -1.35
C ALA A 538 -17.39 -14.95 -2.05
N TYR A 539 -17.39 -16.24 -1.75
CA TYR A 539 -16.43 -17.21 -2.28
C TYR A 539 -17.14 -18.42 -2.88
N ILE A 540 -16.58 -18.93 -3.97
CA ILE A 540 -16.85 -20.28 -4.50
C ILE A 540 -15.51 -21.01 -4.53
N ASP A 541 -15.42 -22.14 -3.83
CA ASP A 541 -14.22 -22.98 -3.82
C ASP A 541 -12.95 -22.19 -3.40
N GLY A 542 -13.11 -21.21 -2.51
CA GLY A 542 -12.05 -20.30 -2.04
C GLY A 542 -11.70 -19.14 -2.99
N SER A 543 -12.24 -19.13 -4.21
CA SER A 543 -12.13 -17.99 -5.13
C SER A 543 -13.13 -16.91 -4.75
N GLU A 544 -12.67 -15.68 -4.58
CA GLU A 544 -13.56 -14.54 -4.36
C GLU A 544 -14.35 -14.25 -5.64
N ILE A 545 -15.66 -14.11 -5.52
CA ILE A 545 -16.59 -13.95 -6.65
C ILE A 545 -17.48 -12.71 -6.51
N ALA A 546 -17.48 -12.07 -5.33
CA ALA A 546 -18.08 -10.76 -5.10
C ALA A 546 -17.47 -10.10 -3.84
N GLY A 547 -17.42 -8.77 -3.85
CA GLY A 547 -16.93 -7.91 -2.78
C GLY A 547 -17.69 -6.58 -2.74
N LEU A 548 -17.13 -5.55 -2.10
CA LEU A 548 -17.80 -4.25 -1.94
C LEU A 548 -18.05 -3.50 -3.26
N ASP A 549 -17.16 -3.69 -4.22
CA ASP A 549 -17.22 -3.03 -5.54
C ASP A 549 -18.02 -3.84 -6.58
N SER A 550 -18.64 -4.96 -6.16
CA SER A 550 -19.40 -5.79 -7.09
C SER A 550 -20.60 -5.06 -7.70
N PRO A 551 -20.97 -5.37 -8.95
CA PRO A 551 -22.14 -4.78 -9.58
C PRO A 551 -23.41 -5.01 -8.76
N VAL A 552 -24.17 -3.93 -8.53
CA VAL A 552 -25.43 -3.96 -7.79
C VAL A 552 -26.62 -3.59 -8.66
N VAL A 553 -27.76 -4.21 -8.37
CA VAL A 553 -29.07 -3.79 -8.88
C VAL A 553 -29.78 -3.03 -7.78
N LYS A 554 -29.93 -1.72 -7.96
CA LYS A 554 -30.66 -0.87 -7.02
C LYS A 554 -32.12 -1.31 -6.91
N ARG A 555 -32.56 -1.65 -5.70
CA ARG A 555 -33.97 -1.96 -5.40
C ARG A 555 -34.64 -0.86 -4.59
N LEU A 556 -33.93 -0.32 -3.59
CA LEU A 556 -34.42 0.75 -2.73
C LEU A 556 -33.45 1.93 -2.72
N SER A 557 -32.99 2.40 -1.55
CA SER A 557 -32.21 3.64 -1.45
C SER A 557 -30.72 3.41 -1.70
N ALA A 558 -30.18 2.31 -1.18
CA ALA A 558 -28.80 1.89 -1.26
C ALA A 558 -28.33 1.75 -2.71
N THR A 559 -27.12 2.25 -2.93
CA THR A 559 -26.43 2.29 -4.23
C THR A 559 -25.10 1.55 -4.19
N THR A 560 -24.60 1.21 -2.99
CA THR A 560 -23.38 0.43 -2.80
C THR A 560 -23.63 -0.71 -1.81
N VAL A 561 -22.81 -1.77 -1.88
CA VAL A 561 -22.90 -2.91 -0.95
C VAL A 561 -22.76 -2.44 0.50
N SER A 562 -21.79 -1.56 0.78
CA SER A 562 -21.55 -0.98 2.11
C SER A 562 -22.79 -0.25 2.68
N GLU A 563 -23.49 0.55 1.87
CA GLU A 563 -24.75 1.19 2.27
C GLU A 563 -25.82 0.16 2.67
N GLY A 564 -25.96 -0.91 1.88
CA GLY A 564 -26.90 -1.99 2.17
C GLY A 564 -26.57 -2.74 3.47
N LEU A 565 -25.29 -3.04 3.70
CA LEU A 565 -24.83 -3.73 4.91
C LEU A 565 -25.05 -2.88 6.17
N SER A 566 -24.87 -1.56 6.09
CA SER A 566 -25.11 -0.65 7.21
C SER A 566 -26.55 -0.74 7.74
N GLU A 567 -27.54 -0.92 6.87
CA GLU A 567 -28.92 -1.15 7.29
C GLU A 567 -29.15 -2.60 7.75
N PHE A 568 -28.52 -3.58 7.09
CA PHE A 568 -28.64 -5.00 7.44
C PHE A 568 -28.19 -5.31 8.86
N PHE A 569 -27.04 -4.75 9.28
CA PHE A 569 -26.44 -4.98 10.60
C PHE A 569 -27.10 -4.19 11.73
N LYS A 570 -28.18 -3.46 11.48
CA LYS A 570 -28.95 -2.86 12.57
C LYS A 570 -29.60 -3.95 13.40
N GLN A 571 -29.42 -3.91 14.71
CA GLN A 571 -29.92 -4.94 15.62
C GLN A 571 -31.42 -5.20 15.46
N GLU A 572 -32.20 -4.17 15.16
CA GLU A 572 -33.64 -4.28 14.90
C GLU A 572 -34.00 -5.09 13.65
N ASN A 573 -33.14 -5.08 12.62
CA ASN A 573 -33.28 -5.91 11.42
C ASN A 573 -32.84 -7.33 11.74
N LEU A 574 -31.65 -7.51 12.34
CA LEU A 574 -31.14 -8.83 12.72
C LEU A 574 -32.12 -9.59 13.63
N ASN A 575 -32.67 -8.91 14.64
CA ASN A 575 -33.65 -9.50 15.57
C ASN A 575 -34.99 -9.83 14.91
N SER A 576 -35.31 -9.25 13.74
CA SER A 576 -36.55 -9.58 13.04
C SER A 576 -36.41 -10.77 12.08
N LEU A 577 -35.19 -11.20 11.75
CA LEU A 577 -34.89 -12.32 10.84
C LEU A 577 -35.11 -13.69 11.52
N VAL A 578 -36.37 -14.10 11.62
CA VAL A 578 -36.80 -15.30 12.36
C VAL A 578 -37.28 -16.45 11.46
N TYR A 579 -37.50 -16.21 10.17
CA TYR A 579 -37.94 -17.24 9.22
C TYR A 579 -36.78 -17.65 8.33
N ASN A 580 -36.11 -18.74 8.70
CA ASN A 580 -34.84 -19.16 8.11
C ASN A 580 -35.00 -20.50 7.38
N SER A 581 -34.45 -20.63 6.16
CA SER A 581 -34.48 -21.90 5.44
C SER A 581 -33.30 -22.13 4.49
N LEU A 582 -33.05 -23.40 4.21
CA LEU A 582 -32.37 -23.85 3.00
C LEU A 582 -33.40 -24.32 1.98
N GLY A 583 -33.40 -23.69 0.82
CA GLY A 583 -34.17 -24.13 -0.33
C GLY A 583 -35.58 -23.54 -0.52
N GLN A 584 -36.14 -22.85 0.47
CA GLN A 584 -37.43 -22.15 0.34
C GLN A 584 -37.22 -20.64 0.21
N GLY A 585 -37.89 -20.02 -0.75
CA GLY A 585 -37.92 -18.56 -0.89
C GLY A 585 -39.10 -17.92 -0.16
N LEU A 586 -39.04 -16.60 0.00
CA LEU A 586 -40.14 -15.82 0.56
C LEU A 586 -41.38 -15.82 -0.36
N TYR A 587 -41.17 -15.75 -1.68
CA TYR A 587 -42.24 -15.58 -2.66
C TYR A 587 -42.70 -16.89 -3.30
N THR A 588 -44.00 -17.07 -3.44
CA THR A 588 -44.58 -18.23 -4.15
C THR A 588 -44.50 -18.11 -5.67
N SER A 589 -44.07 -16.96 -6.20
CA SER A 589 -43.67 -16.83 -7.61
C SER A 589 -42.42 -17.65 -7.93
N ASP A 590 -41.57 -17.85 -6.92
CA ASP A 590 -40.27 -18.50 -7.04
C ASP A 590 -40.43 -20.01 -6.83
N LYS A 591 -39.54 -20.79 -7.42
CA LYS A 591 -39.47 -22.23 -7.17
C LYS A 591 -38.56 -22.50 -5.98
N ASN A 592 -38.80 -23.62 -5.31
CA ASN A 592 -37.84 -24.11 -4.33
C ASN A 592 -36.57 -24.59 -5.04
N PHE A 593 -35.44 -24.43 -4.36
CA PHE A 593 -34.14 -24.87 -4.85
C PHE A 593 -34.11 -26.38 -5.07
N THR A 594 -33.47 -26.80 -6.15
CA THR A 594 -33.22 -28.21 -6.48
C THR A 594 -31.73 -28.49 -6.44
N GLY A 595 -31.32 -29.46 -5.66
CA GLY A 595 -29.92 -29.85 -5.51
C GLY A 595 -29.64 -30.53 -4.19
N LYS A 596 -28.37 -30.80 -3.93
CA LYS A 596 -27.87 -31.36 -2.68
C LYS A 596 -27.07 -30.33 -1.90
N ILE A 597 -27.12 -30.40 -0.58
CA ILE A 597 -26.37 -29.54 0.35
C ILE A 597 -25.72 -30.44 1.39
N ASP A 598 -24.46 -30.15 1.72
CA ASP A 598 -23.73 -30.77 2.82
C ASP A 598 -23.06 -29.68 3.66
N ASN A 599 -22.70 -30.00 4.91
CA ASN A 599 -21.88 -29.19 5.80
C ASN A 599 -22.32 -27.71 5.90
N PHE A 600 -23.62 -27.46 6.14
CA PHE A 600 -24.08 -26.09 6.39
C PHE A 600 -23.55 -25.60 7.74
N ARG A 601 -22.86 -24.47 7.72
CA ARG A 601 -22.28 -23.79 8.88
C ARG A 601 -22.69 -22.33 8.92
N PHE A 602 -23.08 -21.86 10.09
CA PHE A 602 -23.35 -20.46 10.37
C PHE A 602 -22.44 -19.98 11.49
N PHE A 603 -21.70 -18.90 11.24
CA PHE A 603 -20.78 -18.28 12.18
C PHE A 603 -21.33 -16.93 12.61
N ASN A 604 -21.17 -16.60 13.89
CA ASN A 604 -21.40 -15.25 14.43
C ASN A 604 -20.14 -14.38 14.35
N LYS A 605 -19.32 -14.61 13.32
CA LYS A 605 -18.12 -13.83 13.02
C LYS A 605 -17.86 -13.78 11.52
N PHE A 606 -17.18 -12.72 11.10
CA PHE A 606 -16.53 -12.63 9.81
C PHE A 606 -15.34 -13.60 9.75
N LEU A 607 -15.27 -14.42 8.70
CA LEU A 607 -14.09 -15.20 8.39
C LEU A 607 -13.12 -14.37 7.55
N THR A 608 -11.85 -14.36 7.94
CA THR A 608 -10.77 -13.80 7.10
C THR A 608 -10.56 -14.68 5.86
N ARG A 609 -9.83 -14.16 4.86
CA ARG A 609 -9.47 -14.95 3.67
C ARG A 609 -8.72 -16.22 4.04
N GLU A 610 -7.83 -16.18 5.02
CA GLU A 610 -7.11 -17.36 5.49
C GLU A 610 -8.04 -18.38 6.14
N GLU A 611 -8.97 -17.93 6.99
CA GLU A 611 -9.99 -18.79 7.60
C GLU A 611 -10.93 -19.41 6.53
N VAL A 612 -11.23 -18.68 5.47
CA VAL A 612 -11.94 -19.20 4.29
C VAL A 612 -11.14 -20.30 3.60
N MET A 613 -9.83 -20.09 3.39
CA MET A 613 -8.95 -21.10 2.77
C MET A 613 -8.81 -22.35 3.64
N ASP A 614 -8.71 -22.19 4.95
CA ASP A 614 -8.71 -23.30 5.90
C ASP A 614 -10.02 -24.10 5.86
N LEU A 615 -11.15 -23.42 5.66
CA LEU A 615 -12.46 -24.06 5.56
C LEU A 615 -12.66 -24.84 4.26
N VAL A 616 -12.12 -24.36 3.13
CA VAL A 616 -12.27 -25.05 1.83
C VAL A 616 -11.23 -26.15 1.59
N GLY A 617 -10.05 -26.07 2.22
CA GLY A 617 -9.00 -27.10 2.14
C GLY A 617 -7.78 -26.72 1.28
N GLU A 618 -6.66 -27.43 1.52
CA GLU A 618 -5.35 -27.14 0.92
C GLU A 618 -5.31 -27.31 -0.60
N GLU A 619 -6.14 -28.20 -1.16
CA GLU A 619 -6.24 -28.40 -2.60
C GLU A 619 -6.81 -27.19 -3.35
N TYR A 620 -7.43 -26.26 -2.62
CA TYR A 620 -7.93 -24.98 -3.12
C TYR A 620 -6.99 -23.80 -2.80
N ASN A 621 -5.90 -24.00 -2.06
CA ASN A 621 -5.02 -22.93 -1.59
C ASN A 621 -4.34 -22.19 -2.75
N THR A 622 -4.64 -20.90 -2.89
CA THR A 622 -4.11 -19.97 -3.92
C THR A 622 -3.29 -18.83 -3.31
N SER A 623 -2.75 -19.02 -2.11
CA SER A 623 -2.02 -17.95 -1.41
C SER A 623 -0.69 -17.63 -2.10
N LEU A 624 -0.43 -16.34 -2.36
CA LEU A 624 0.90 -15.82 -2.72
C LEU A 624 1.61 -15.42 -1.42
N ILE A 625 2.84 -15.91 -1.21
CA ILE A 625 3.60 -15.67 0.03
C ILE A 625 4.60 -14.55 -0.17
N SER A 626 5.41 -14.67 -1.21
CA SER A 626 6.42 -13.67 -1.52
C SER A 626 6.79 -13.72 -2.98
N PHE A 627 7.45 -12.66 -3.40
CA PHE A 627 8.10 -12.54 -4.69
C PHE A 627 9.33 -11.64 -4.51
N THR A 628 10.21 -11.64 -5.49
CA THR A 628 11.38 -10.78 -5.52
C THR A 628 11.19 -9.66 -6.55
N ILE A 629 11.50 -8.43 -6.17
CA ILE A 629 11.66 -7.25 -7.04
C ILE A 629 12.94 -6.55 -6.63
N ASP A 630 13.76 -6.13 -7.60
CA ASP A 630 15.01 -5.39 -7.39
C ASP A 630 15.99 -6.10 -6.42
N GLY A 631 15.96 -7.44 -6.42
CA GLY A 631 16.75 -8.27 -5.51
C GLY A 631 16.22 -8.33 -4.07
N GLU A 632 15.14 -7.62 -3.76
CA GLU A 632 14.47 -7.64 -2.47
C GLU A 632 13.33 -8.67 -2.46
N ILE A 633 13.31 -9.54 -1.45
CA ILE A 633 12.19 -10.48 -1.23
C ILE A 633 11.07 -9.75 -0.47
N ILE A 634 10.00 -9.45 -1.20
CA ILE A 634 8.77 -8.85 -0.71
C ILE A 634 7.85 -9.94 -0.16
N THR A 635 7.45 -9.82 1.10
CA THR A 635 6.46 -10.72 1.72
C THR A 635 5.07 -10.11 1.59
N MET A 636 4.12 -10.90 1.11
CA MET A 636 2.72 -10.48 1.00
C MET A 636 2.09 -10.33 2.38
N PRO A 637 1.52 -9.15 2.71
CA PRO A 637 0.77 -9.00 3.94
C PRO A 637 -0.49 -9.89 3.93
N GLU A 638 -0.87 -10.36 5.11
CA GLU A 638 -2.02 -11.24 5.30
C GLU A 638 -3.29 -10.64 4.68
N GLY A 639 -4.02 -11.44 3.88
CA GLY A 639 -5.27 -11.03 3.24
C GLY A 639 -5.14 -10.00 2.10
N THR A 640 -3.92 -9.63 1.69
CA THR A 640 -3.72 -8.61 0.65
C THR A 640 -3.68 -9.21 -0.74
N THR A 641 -4.53 -8.70 -1.64
CA THR A 641 -4.51 -9.00 -3.08
C THR A 641 -4.03 -7.82 -3.92
N HIS A 642 -3.89 -6.62 -3.34
CA HIS A 642 -3.32 -5.44 -3.98
C HIS A 642 -2.17 -4.90 -3.13
N TYR A 643 -0.95 -5.06 -3.61
CA TYR A 643 0.25 -4.58 -2.95
C TYR A 643 0.82 -3.37 -3.69
N LYS A 644 0.97 -2.25 -2.99
CA LYS A 644 1.63 -1.06 -3.53
C LYS A 644 3.12 -1.12 -3.21
N HIS A 645 3.94 -1.23 -4.24
CA HIS A 645 5.39 -1.22 -4.12
C HIS A 645 5.94 0.17 -4.45
N PRO A 646 6.59 0.86 -3.50
CA PRO A 646 7.21 2.15 -3.77
C PRO A 646 8.45 1.96 -4.65
N VAL A 647 8.63 2.82 -5.64
CA VAL A 647 9.85 2.88 -6.46
C VAL A 647 10.38 4.31 -6.54
N SER A 648 11.70 4.43 -6.73
CA SER A 648 12.38 5.72 -6.88
C SER A 648 12.11 6.36 -8.25
N SER A 649 11.70 5.58 -9.24
CA SER A 649 11.34 6.01 -10.59
C SER A 649 10.39 5.01 -11.24
N LEU A 650 9.44 5.50 -12.03
CA LEU A 650 8.53 4.69 -12.85
C LEU A 650 9.07 4.43 -14.28
N GLU A 651 10.29 4.86 -14.60
CA GLU A 651 10.86 4.67 -15.94
C GLU A 651 11.07 3.19 -16.30
N GLU A 652 11.47 2.38 -15.32
CA GLU A 652 11.65 0.93 -15.50
C GLU A 652 11.18 0.20 -14.24
N VAL A 653 10.13 -0.62 -14.37
CA VAL A 653 9.58 -1.44 -13.29
C VAL A 653 9.85 -2.90 -13.57
N GLU A 654 10.60 -3.57 -12.67
CA GLU A 654 10.99 -4.96 -12.84
C GLU A 654 9.77 -5.90 -12.78
N THR A 655 9.75 -6.93 -13.62
CA THR A 655 8.76 -8.01 -13.49
C THR A 655 9.02 -8.78 -12.19
N PRO A 656 7.99 -9.05 -11.35
CA PRO A 656 8.14 -9.89 -10.18
C PRO A 656 8.74 -11.27 -10.51
N LYS A 657 9.69 -11.74 -9.70
CA LYS A 657 10.42 -13.02 -9.87
C LYS A 657 10.38 -13.87 -8.60
N ASP A 658 10.93 -15.07 -8.66
CA ASP A 658 11.09 -16.00 -7.52
C ASP A 658 9.82 -16.14 -6.67
N ILE A 659 8.71 -16.41 -7.35
CA ILE A 659 7.38 -16.49 -6.75
C ILE A 659 7.30 -17.67 -5.79
N ILE A 660 6.97 -17.40 -4.53
CA ILE A 660 6.73 -18.41 -3.50
C ILE A 660 5.22 -18.47 -3.21
N LEU A 661 4.64 -19.65 -3.40
CA LEU A 661 3.23 -19.92 -3.18
C LEU A 661 3.00 -20.67 -1.87
N GLY A 662 1.82 -20.49 -1.27
CA GLY A 662 1.43 -21.16 -0.04
C GLY A 662 1.19 -22.66 -0.19
N ASN A 663 0.99 -23.13 -1.43
CA ASN A 663 0.95 -24.53 -1.79
C ASN A 663 1.91 -24.77 -2.96
N SER A 664 2.89 -25.67 -2.77
CA SER A 664 3.93 -25.95 -3.78
C SER A 664 3.40 -26.62 -5.05
N ASN A 665 2.17 -27.17 -5.02
CA ASN A 665 1.53 -27.77 -6.19
C ASN A 665 0.59 -26.78 -6.92
N ALA A 666 0.41 -25.56 -6.40
CA ALA A 666 -0.28 -24.51 -7.12
C ALA A 666 0.60 -24.00 -8.29
N ILE A 667 -0.04 -23.37 -9.27
CA ILE A 667 0.65 -22.77 -10.42
C ILE A 667 0.35 -21.28 -10.47
N TYR A 668 1.24 -20.50 -11.10
CA TYR A 668 1.05 -19.07 -11.26
C TYR A 668 1.35 -18.60 -12.68
N GLU A 669 0.72 -17.49 -13.08
CA GLU A 669 0.96 -16.75 -14.32
C GLU A 669 1.19 -15.29 -13.97
N ILE A 670 2.16 -14.63 -14.61
CA ILE A 670 2.42 -13.19 -14.42
C ILE A 670 2.01 -12.45 -15.68
N GLU A 671 1.14 -11.46 -15.54
CA GLU A 671 0.67 -10.59 -16.62
C GLU A 671 0.97 -9.14 -16.29
N LYS A 672 1.49 -8.38 -17.25
CA LYS A 672 1.59 -6.92 -17.13
C LYS A 672 0.24 -6.30 -17.50
N VAL A 673 -0.47 -5.77 -16.51
CA VAL A 673 -1.84 -5.24 -16.66
C VAL A 673 -1.83 -3.87 -17.32
N ASP A 674 -0.92 -3.01 -16.87
CA ASP A 674 -0.63 -1.69 -17.45
C ASP A 674 0.85 -1.33 -17.27
N SER A 675 1.24 -0.07 -17.52
CA SER A 675 2.63 0.37 -17.44
C SER A 675 3.30 0.11 -16.09
N PHE A 676 2.54 0.19 -14.99
CA PHE A 676 3.03 0.18 -13.61
C PHE A 676 2.37 -0.89 -12.75
N THR A 677 1.59 -1.78 -13.34
CA THR A 677 0.87 -2.82 -12.60
C THR A 677 1.13 -4.19 -13.18
N TYR A 678 1.54 -5.14 -12.33
CA TYR A 678 1.58 -6.57 -12.67
C TYR A 678 0.50 -7.33 -11.90
N CYS A 679 -0.06 -8.35 -12.54
CA CYS A 679 -0.95 -9.32 -11.90
C CYS A 679 -0.24 -10.67 -11.83
N ILE A 680 -0.10 -11.22 -10.62
CA ILE A 680 0.29 -12.59 -10.38
C ILE A 680 -0.99 -13.38 -10.13
N LYS A 681 -1.41 -14.17 -11.13
CA LYS A 681 -2.58 -15.02 -11.04
C LYS A 681 -2.18 -16.39 -10.53
N VAL A 682 -2.65 -16.77 -9.35
CA VAL A 682 -2.38 -18.06 -8.72
C VAL A 682 -3.57 -18.99 -8.89
N THR A 683 -3.34 -20.20 -9.40
CA THR A 683 -4.35 -21.25 -9.58
C THR A 683 -4.06 -22.43 -8.66
N SER A 684 -5.09 -22.93 -7.98
CA SER A 684 -4.96 -24.00 -7.00
C SER A 684 -4.55 -25.34 -7.63
N PRO A 685 -3.98 -26.28 -6.86
CA PRO A 685 -3.56 -27.60 -7.37
C PRO A 685 -4.68 -28.38 -8.09
N ASN A 686 -5.93 -28.26 -7.63
CA ASN A 686 -7.07 -28.92 -8.25
C ASN A 686 -7.65 -28.15 -9.46
N GLY A 687 -7.12 -26.96 -9.77
CA GLY A 687 -7.57 -26.11 -10.88
C GLY A 687 -8.94 -25.47 -10.70
N LYS A 688 -9.58 -25.61 -9.52
CA LYS A 688 -10.93 -25.10 -9.26
C LYS A 688 -10.95 -23.69 -8.68
N SER A 689 -9.83 -23.25 -8.09
CA SER A 689 -9.70 -21.93 -7.48
C SER A 689 -8.63 -21.06 -8.14
N THR A 690 -8.87 -19.76 -8.19
CA THR A 690 -7.93 -18.78 -8.74
C THR A 690 -7.97 -17.50 -7.91
N THR A 691 -6.83 -16.85 -7.75
CA THR A 691 -6.73 -15.54 -7.09
C THR A 691 -5.72 -14.68 -7.82
N ASN A 692 -6.09 -13.42 -8.05
CA ASN A 692 -5.24 -12.42 -8.69
C ASN A 692 -4.60 -11.56 -7.61
N TYR A 693 -3.28 -11.40 -7.67
CA TYR A 693 -2.52 -10.48 -6.83
C TYR A 693 -1.95 -9.37 -7.71
N TYR A 694 -2.36 -8.13 -7.46
CA TYR A 694 -1.90 -6.95 -8.18
C TYR A 694 -0.75 -6.31 -7.44
N ILE A 695 0.35 -6.07 -8.16
CA ILE A 695 1.53 -5.37 -7.68
C ILE A 695 1.58 -4.03 -8.41
N ASP A 696 1.19 -2.98 -7.69
CA ASP A 696 1.08 -1.61 -8.19
C ASP A 696 2.36 -0.86 -7.83
N PHE A 697 3.12 -0.42 -8.83
CA PHE A 697 4.34 0.35 -8.65
C PHE A 697 4.00 1.84 -8.56
N ALA A 698 4.52 2.52 -7.54
CA ALA A 698 4.24 3.93 -7.31
C ALA A 698 5.51 4.71 -6.97
N ASP A 699 5.77 5.78 -7.71
CA ASP A 699 6.74 6.80 -7.31
C ASP A 699 6.05 7.80 -6.38
N SER A 700 6.45 7.80 -5.10
CA SER A 700 5.85 8.64 -4.07
C SER A 700 6.07 10.14 -4.28
N THR A 701 6.98 10.54 -5.15
CA THR A 701 7.24 11.94 -5.51
C THR A 701 6.31 12.44 -6.60
N MET A 702 5.78 11.54 -7.43
CA MET A 702 4.77 11.84 -8.43
C MET A 702 3.42 11.77 -7.74
N GLY A 703 2.70 12.89 -7.68
CA GLY A 703 1.34 12.93 -7.11
C GLY A 703 0.34 12.03 -7.87
N PRO A 704 -0.98 12.28 -7.78
CA PRO A 704 -1.98 11.45 -8.45
C PRO A 704 -1.69 11.25 -9.95
N LEU A 705 -1.48 10.00 -10.35
CA LEU A 705 -1.15 9.63 -11.72
C LEU A 705 -2.43 9.29 -12.50
N ALA A 706 -2.60 9.91 -13.67
CA ALA A 706 -3.67 9.57 -14.61
C ALA A 706 -3.06 8.86 -15.82
N ILE A 707 -3.40 7.58 -15.99
CA ILE A 707 -2.90 6.74 -17.07
C ILE A 707 -3.97 6.64 -18.16
N PHE A 708 -3.62 7.00 -19.39
CA PHE A 708 -4.51 6.92 -20.55
C PHE A 708 -3.97 5.89 -21.54
N ASP A 709 -4.62 4.73 -21.61
CA ASP A 709 -4.32 3.74 -22.65
C ASP A 709 -4.98 4.13 -23.98
N MET A 710 -4.21 4.86 -24.80
CA MET A 710 -4.67 5.33 -26.11
C MET A 710 -4.90 4.19 -27.12
N SER A 711 -4.54 2.95 -26.79
CA SER A 711 -4.83 1.76 -27.62
C SER A 711 -6.22 1.17 -27.35
N LYS A 712 -6.86 1.49 -26.22
CA LYS A 712 -8.19 1.03 -25.81
C LYS A 712 -9.20 2.18 -25.82
N PRO A 713 -9.86 2.48 -26.96
CA PRO A 713 -10.82 3.58 -27.03
C PRO A 713 -12.05 3.29 -26.15
N THR A 714 -12.36 4.18 -25.21
CA THR A 714 -13.55 4.10 -24.34
C THR A 714 -14.81 4.66 -25.00
N GLY A 715 -14.69 5.17 -26.22
CA GLY A 715 -15.78 5.68 -27.02
C GLY A 715 -15.27 6.51 -28.21
N PRO A 716 -16.19 7.02 -29.05
CA PRO A 716 -15.83 7.97 -30.10
C PRO A 716 -15.25 9.26 -29.49
N ILE A 717 -14.25 9.85 -30.16
CA ILE A 717 -13.78 11.21 -29.81
C ILE A 717 -14.96 12.17 -29.94
N GLN A 718 -15.35 12.82 -28.83
CA GLN A 718 -16.57 13.63 -28.77
C GLN A 718 -16.37 15.09 -29.22
N TYR A 719 -15.13 15.49 -29.57
CA TYR A 719 -14.76 16.84 -30.03
C TYR A 719 -15.20 18.00 -29.12
N GLY A 720 -15.65 17.75 -27.88
CA GLY A 720 -16.18 18.79 -26.99
C GLY A 720 -15.17 19.89 -26.62
N ALA A 721 -13.87 19.63 -26.79
CA ALA A 721 -12.79 20.61 -26.57
C ALA A 721 -12.41 21.43 -27.82
N THR A 722 -13.13 21.30 -28.95
CA THR A 722 -12.87 22.14 -30.13
C THR A 722 -13.57 23.49 -29.98
N GLY A 723 -12.79 24.57 -29.94
CA GLY A 723 -13.34 25.89 -29.68
C GLY A 723 -12.28 26.98 -29.60
N PHE A 724 -12.73 28.21 -29.41
CA PHE A 724 -11.83 29.37 -29.31
C PHE A 724 -12.26 30.30 -28.18
N LEU A 725 -11.27 30.79 -27.43
CA LEU A 725 -11.41 31.88 -26.48
C LEU A 725 -11.28 33.22 -27.21
N TYR A 726 -12.37 34.00 -27.29
CA TYR A 726 -12.46 35.25 -28.07
C TYR A 726 -12.06 35.08 -29.54
N GLY A 727 -12.41 33.93 -30.13
CA GLY A 727 -12.00 33.57 -31.49
C GLY A 727 -12.62 34.41 -32.60
N MET A 728 -13.69 35.16 -32.29
CA MET A 728 -14.37 36.03 -33.25
C MET A 728 -14.24 37.48 -32.82
N SER A 729 -13.70 38.32 -33.68
CA SER A 729 -13.59 39.77 -33.43
C SER A 729 -14.88 40.47 -33.85
N GLU A 730 -15.35 40.22 -35.07
CA GLU A 730 -16.47 40.89 -35.70
C GLU A 730 -17.21 39.90 -36.62
N PRO A 731 -18.43 40.23 -37.12
CA PRO A 731 -19.09 39.40 -38.12
C PRO A 731 -18.15 39.07 -39.28
N ASN A 732 -18.03 37.77 -39.56
CA ASN A 732 -17.14 37.21 -40.59
C ASN A 732 -15.63 37.50 -40.40
N ILE A 733 -15.16 37.74 -39.17
CA ILE A 733 -13.73 37.87 -38.82
C ILE A 733 -13.37 36.96 -37.62
N PRO A 734 -12.69 35.80 -37.85
CA PRO A 734 -12.33 35.20 -39.14
C PRO A 734 -13.53 34.80 -40.01
N THR A 735 -13.27 34.52 -41.29
CA THR A 735 -14.34 34.20 -42.25
C THR A 735 -15.05 32.89 -41.90
N VAL A 736 -16.34 32.81 -42.26
CA VAL A 736 -17.15 31.58 -42.14
C VAL A 736 -16.46 30.38 -42.77
N ASP A 737 -15.84 30.54 -43.95
CA ASP A 737 -15.12 29.46 -44.63
C ASP A 737 -13.95 28.89 -43.81
N LEU A 738 -13.22 29.75 -43.09
CA LEU A 738 -12.13 29.31 -42.24
C LEU A 738 -12.66 28.64 -40.97
N LEU A 739 -13.65 29.25 -40.33
CA LEU A 739 -14.23 28.75 -39.08
C LEU A 739 -14.97 27.42 -39.29
N GLY A 740 -15.66 27.25 -40.42
CA GLY A 740 -16.45 26.05 -40.74
C GLY A 740 -15.60 24.80 -40.92
N GLN A 741 -14.34 24.93 -41.37
CA GLN A 741 -13.41 23.79 -41.46
C GLN A 741 -12.95 23.31 -40.09
N LEU A 742 -12.87 24.21 -39.11
CA LEU A 742 -12.39 23.93 -37.75
C LEU A 742 -13.47 23.29 -36.87
N LYS A 743 -14.75 23.38 -37.27
CA LYS A 743 -15.91 22.80 -36.59
C LYS A 743 -15.90 23.01 -35.07
N PRO A 744 -15.79 24.26 -34.59
CA PRO A 744 -15.82 24.54 -33.15
C PRO A 744 -17.16 24.06 -32.56
N GLN A 745 -17.08 23.37 -31.43
CA GLN A 745 -18.24 22.92 -30.63
C GLN A 745 -18.60 23.93 -29.54
N VAL A 746 -17.63 24.72 -29.07
CA VAL A 746 -17.83 25.78 -28.06
C VAL A 746 -17.09 27.05 -28.49
N MET A 747 -17.72 28.21 -28.33
CA MET A 747 -17.10 29.51 -28.62
C MET A 747 -17.26 30.44 -27.43
N VAL A 748 -16.17 31.05 -26.95
CA VAL A 748 -16.24 32.03 -25.87
C VAL A 748 -16.16 33.43 -26.42
N GLN A 749 -17.11 34.29 -26.04
CA GLN A 749 -17.19 35.68 -26.46
C GLN A 749 -17.51 36.59 -25.27
N LYS A 750 -17.20 37.89 -25.43
CA LYS A 750 -17.47 38.87 -24.37
C LYS A 750 -18.97 39.17 -24.29
N ALA A 751 -19.39 39.69 -23.13
CA ALA A 751 -20.75 40.19 -22.92
C ALA A 751 -21.22 41.24 -23.94
N PRO A 752 -22.54 41.35 -24.20
CA PRO A 752 -23.12 42.43 -24.99
C PRO A 752 -22.72 43.80 -24.44
N ASP A 753 -22.17 44.66 -25.31
CA ASP A 753 -21.59 45.96 -24.97
C ASP A 753 -20.44 45.91 -23.96
N GLY A 754 -19.81 44.73 -23.79
CA GLY A 754 -18.68 44.57 -22.88
C GLY A 754 -17.50 45.46 -23.25
N LEU A 755 -16.86 46.04 -22.22
CA LEU A 755 -15.84 47.08 -22.36
C LEU A 755 -14.41 46.54 -22.27
N GLN A 756 -14.20 45.33 -21.74
CA GLN A 756 -12.86 44.82 -21.46
C GLN A 756 -12.07 44.56 -22.75
N HIS A 757 -12.74 44.04 -23.77
CA HIS A 757 -12.15 43.74 -25.07
C HIS A 757 -12.69 44.71 -26.13
N PRO A 758 -11.85 45.17 -27.08
CA PRO A 758 -12.26 46.13 -28.10
C PRO A 758 -13.27 45.57 -29.10
N SER A 759 -13.39 44.25 -29.21
CA SER A 759 -14.27 43.54 -30.14
C SER A 759 -14.65 42.17 -29.57
N GLY A 760 -15.42 41.37 -30.30
CA GLY A 760 -15.80 40.00 -29.90
C GLY A 760 -17.05 39.91 -29.05
N ASP A 761 -18.00 40.81 -29.31
CA ASP A 761 -19.33 40.78 -28.71
C ASP A 761 -20.09 39.51 -29.15
N GLY A 762 -20.49 38.69 -28.18
CA GLY A 762 -21.14 37.41 -28.45
C GLY A 762 -22.45 37.54 -29.21
N THR A 763 -23.25 38.59 -28.96
CA THR A 763 -24.51 38.80 -29.69
C THR A 763 -24.27 39.25 -31.13
N ARG A 764 -23.24 40.07 -31.34
CA ARG A 764 -22.89 40.57 -32.67
C ARG A 764 -22.28 39.47 -33.56
N THR A 765 -21.55 38.53 -32.97
CA THR A 765 -20.80 37.49 -33.69
C THR A 765 -21.56 36.16 -33.83
N ALA A 766 -22.65 35.96 -33.08
CA ALA A 766 -23.41 34.71 -33.04
C ALA A 766 -23.87 34.21 -34.42
N ASP A 767 -24.36 35.10 -35.29
CA ASP A 767 -24.83 34.71 -36.62
C ASP A 767 -23.72 34.08 -37.46
N THR A 768 -22.52 34.66 -37.43
CA THR A 768 -21.36 34.13 -38.15
C THR A 768 -20.92 32.79 -37.58
N ILE A 769 -20.94 32.64 -36.25
CA ILE A 769 -20.58 31.38 -35.58
C ILE A 769 -21.55 30.27 -35.99
N LEU A 770 -22.85 30.56 -35.99
CA LEU A 770 -23.89 29.61 -36.34
C LEU A 770 -23.94 29.31 -37.84
N GLU A 771 -23.57 30.25 -38.69
CA GLU A 771 -23.39 30.00 -40.12
C GLU A 771 -22.20 29.06 -40.38
N ALA A 772 -21.09 29.25 -39.67
CA ALA A 772 -19.91 28.40 -39.78
C ALA A 772 -20.14 26.98 -39.23
N ASN A 773 -20.87 26.86 -38.13
CA ASN A 773 -21.30 25.56 -37.60
C ASN A 773 -22.71 25.65 -36.99
N PRO A 774 -23.75 25.24 -37.74
CA PRO A 774 -25.12 25.22 -37.23
C PRO A 774 -25.33 24.27 -36.04
N ASN A 775 -24.43 23.30 -35.88
CA ASN A 775 -24.48 22.27 -34.83
C ASN A 775 -23.54 22.57 -33.66
N ILE A 776 -23.02 23.80 -33.54
CA ILE A 776 -22.30 24.21 -32.33
C ILE A 776 -23.19 23.96 -31.10
N ASP A 777 -22.59 23.47 -30.01
CA ASP A 777 -23.33 23.17 -28.79
C ASP A 777 -23.83 24.48 -28.16
N HIS A 778 -22.89 25.37 -27.84
CA HIS A 778 -23.19 26.68 -27.27
C HIS A 778 -22.10 27.74 -27.52
N ILE A 779 -22.47 29.00 -27.28
CA ILE A 779 -21.59 30.17 -27.24
C ILE A 779 -21.57 30.66 -25.79
N GLU A 780 -20.41 30.64 -25.17
CA GLU A 780 -20.20 31.17 -23.83
C GLU A 780 -20.10 32.70 -23.85
N ILE A 781 -20.88 33.33 -22.98
CA ILE A 781 -20.90 34.78 -22.79
C ILE A 781 -20.26 35.09 -21.44
N TYR A 782 -19.06 35.66 -21.48
CA TYR A 782 -18.33 36.03 -20.28
C TYR A 782 -18.87 37.35 -19.73
N VAL A 783 -19.63 37.27 -18.64
CA VAL A 783 -20.39 38.41 -18.10
C VAL A 783 -19.46 39.49 -17.54
N GLN A 784 -18.34 39.09 -16.96
CA GLN A 784 -17.38 40.00 -16.32
C GLN A 784 -16.67 40.93 -17.30
N ASP A 785 -16.61 40.57 -18.58
CA ASP A 785 -16.03 41.43 -19.62
C ASP A 785 -16.87 42.70 -19.88
N THR A 786 -17.99 42.86 -19.16
CA THR A 786 -18.69 44.15 -19.05
C THR A 786 -17.80 45.25 -18.45
N TYR A 787 -16.90 44.90 -17.52
CA TYR A 787 -15.98 45.85 -16.90
C TYR A 787 -14.89 46.30 -17.87
N TYR A 788 -14.32 47.48 -17.66
CA TYR A 788 -13.33 48.03 -18.58
C TYR A 788 -11.90 47.56 -18.24
N GLN A 789 -11.57 47.43 -16.96
CA GLN A 789 -10.20 47.13 -16.52
C GLN A 789 -10.01 45.69 -16.05
N TRP A 790 -8.74 45.26 -16.06
CA TRP A 790 -8.26 44.09 -15.32
C TRP A 790 -7.17 44.55 -14.33
N PRO A 791 -7.25 44.20 -13.03
CA PRO A 791 -8.29 43.41 -12.36
C PRO A 791 -9.70 44.03 -12.45
N TYR A 792 -10.73 43.17 -12.46
CA TYR A 792 -12.13 43.59 -12.63
C TYR A 792 -12.58 44.57 -11.54
N GLU A 793 -13.36 45.58 -11.92
CA GLU A 793 -13.84 46.67 -11.05
C GLU A 793 -15.02 46.24 -10.15
N TYR A 794 -14.88 45.10 -9.47
CA TYR A 794 -15.91 44.49 -8.65
C TYR A 794 -16.22 45.32 -7.39
N LYS A 795 -17.51 45.66 -7.18
CA LYS A 795 -17.98 46.49 -6.05
C LYS A 795 -18.83 45.73 -5.03
N GLY A 796 -18.87 44.40 -5.10
CA GLY A 796 -19.71 43.54 -4.25
C GLY A 796 -20.85 42.87 -5.00
N LEU A 797 -21.47 41.87 -4.36
CA LEU A 797 -22.41 40.94 -5.00
C LEU A 797 -23.69 41.61 -5.52
N GLU A 798 -24.21 42.64 -4.84
CA GLU A 798 -25.41 43.35 -5.27
C GLU A 798 -25.18 44.21 -6.52
N ASP A 799 -24.00 44.82 -6.64
CA ASP A 799 -23.59 45.53 -7.86
C ASP A 799 -23.43 44.52 -9.01
N TYR A 800 -22.76 43.39 -8.74
CA TYR A 800 -22.54 42.36 -9.74
C TYR A 800 -23.84 41.73 -10.26
N LYS A 801 -24.84 41.52 -9.40
CA LYS A 801 -26.19 41.09 -9.82
C LYS A 801 -26.82 42.05 -10.83
N SER A 802 -26.60 43.36 -10.67
CA SER A 802 -27.13 44.36 -11.59
C SER A 802 -26.43 44.28 -12.95
N VAL A 803 -25.12 44.01 -12.96
CA VAL A 803 -24.33 43.73 -14.17
C VAL A 803 -24.84 42.46 -14.87
N VAL A 804 -24.96 41.35 -14.15
CA VAL A 804 -25.50 40.08 -14.67
C VAL A 804 -26.89 40.29 -15.28
N ARG A 805 -27.80 40.97 -14.57
CA ARG A 805 -29.16 41.24 -15.07
C ARG A 805 -29.12 42.06 -16.37
N SER A 806 -28.28 43.09 -16.45
CA SER A 806 -28.15 43.90 -17.66
C SER A 806 -27.68 43.08 -18.86
N VAL A 807 -26.70 42.20 -18.66
CA VAL A 807 -26.19 41.30 -19.72
C VAL A 807 -27.29 40.33 -20.18
N LEU A 808 -27.97 39.68 -19.24
CA LEU A 808 -29.05 38.74 -19.54
C LEU A 808 -30.20 39.41 -20.31
N GLU A 809 -30.66 40.59 -19.90
CA GLU A 809 -31.77 41.28 -20.57
C GLU A 809 -31.42 41.73 -22.00
N LYS A 810 -30.15 42.02 -22.28
CA LYS A 810 -29.68 42.29 -23.65
C LYS A 810 -29.56 41.01 -24.48
N ALA A 811 -28.92 39.99 -23.94
CA ALA A 811 -28.71 38.72 -24.64
C ALA A 811 -30.03 38.00 -24.96
N LYS A 812 -31.05 38.11 -24.08
CA LYS A 812 -32.41 37.57 -24.32
C LYS A 812 -33.15 38.20 -25.51
N GLN A 813 -32.76 39.42 -25.92
CA GLN A 813 -33.36 40.09 -27.07
C GLN A 813 -32.77 39.58 -28.40
N ASP A 814 -31.63 38.87 -28.34
CA ASP A 814 -31.03 38.28 -29.53
C ASP A 814 -31.84 37.05 -29.99
N LYS A 815 -31.94 36.88 -31.32
CA LYS A 815 -32.64 35.74 -31.92
C LYS A 815 -31.98 34.40 -31.58
N ASN A 816 -30.68 34.39 -31.27
CA ASN A 816 -29.86 33.23 -30.96
C ASN A 816 -29.72 32.97 -29.45
N LYS A 817 -30.53 33.60 -28.60
CA LYS A 817 -30.49 33.47 -27.12
C LYS A 817 -30.43 32.04 -26.58
N ASP A 818 -31.01 31.08 -27.32
CA ASP A 818 -31.08 29.67 -26.94
C ASP A 818 -29.74 28.93 -27.13
N LYS A 819 -28.75 29.60 -27.74
CA LYS A 819 -27.37 29.12 -27.90
C LYS A 819 -26.38 29.72 -26.91
N TYR A 820 -26.82 30.61 -26.02
CA TYR A 820 -25.93 31.27 -25.06
C TYR A 820 -25.85 30.54 -23.73
N VAL A 821 -24.62 30.28 -23.27
CA VAL A 821 -24.29 29.85 -21.91
C VAL A 821 -23.58 31.00 -21.22
N TYR A 822 -23.98 31.37 -20.01
CA TYR A 822 -23.41 32.52 -19.32
C TYR A 822 -22.34 32.09 -18.32
N VAL A 823 -21.12 32.57 -18.53
CA VAL A 823 -20.03 32.40 -17.56
C VAL A 823 -20.09 33.58 -16.61
N LEU A 824 -20.70 33.32 -15.44
CA LEU A 824 -20.89 34.32 -14.40
C LEU A 824 -19.60 34.63 -13.65
N PHE A 825 -18.63 33.72 -13.66
CA PHE A 825 -17.36 33.93 -12.99
C PHE A 825 -16.23 33.30 -13.80
N ASN A 826 -15.26 34.12 -14.17
CA ASN A 826 -14.05 33.84 -14.91
C ASN A 826 -12.83 34.25 -14.06
N GLU A 827 -11.79 33.43 -14.06
CA GLU A 827 -10.54 33.59 -13.27
C GLU A 827 -10.74 34.05 -11.80
N PRO A 828 -11.44 33.26 -10.98
CA PRO A 828 -11.94 33.75 -9.71
C PRO A 828 -10.94 33.84 -8.56
N ASP A 829 -9.73 33.37 -8.76
CA ASP A 829 -8.62 33.41 -7.83
C ASP A 829 -7.84 34.74 -7.87
N LYS A 830 -7.92 35.47 -8.99
CA LYS A 830 -7.14 36.71 -9.21
C LYS A 830 -7.85 38.00 -8.77
N PHE A 831 -8.88 37.90 -7.94
CA PHE A 831 -9.73 39.05 -7.57
C PHE A 831 -9.14 40.04 -6.54
N GLY A 832 -7.97 39.81 -5.94
CA GLY A 832 -7.56 40.61 -4.77
C GLY A 832 -8.57 40.54 -3.60
N LEU A 833 -9.50 39.58 -3.65
CA LEU A 833 -10.44 39.24 -2.60
C LEU A 833 -9.73 38.26 -1.67
N GLY A 834 -9.15 38.75 -0.57
CA GLY A 834 -8.56 37.91 0.48
C GLY A 834 -9.61 37.09 1.27
N VAL A 835 -10.55 36.42 0.60
CA VAL A 835 -11.65 35.65 1.18
C VAL A 835 -11.88 34.36 0.38
N LYS A 836 -12.15 33.25 1.07
CA LYS A 836 -12.34 31.92 0.47
C LYS A 836 -13.50 31.90 -0.54
N TRP A 837 -13.14 31.73 -1.81
CA TRP A 837 -13.98 31.67 -3.01
C TRP A 837 -15.23 30.77 -2.91
N GLU A 838 -15.13 29.65 -2.20
CA GLU A 838 -16.21 28.68 -2.00
C GLU A 838 -17.45 29.30 -1.33
N GLN A 839 -17.26 30.29 -0.47
CA GLN A 839 -18.33 30.84 0.36
C GLN A 839 -19.24 31.82 -0.40
N GLU A 840 -18.68 32.59 -1.33
CA GLU A 840 -19.42 33.51 -2.20
C GLU A 840 -20.25 32.77 -3.27
N MET A 841 -19.70 31.69 -3.85
CA MET A 841 -20.45 30.82 -4.78
C MET A 841 -21.68 30.18 -4.12
N VAL A 842 -21.51 29.69 -2.89
CA VAL A 842 -22.62 29.17 -2.08
C VAL A 842 -23.65 30.26 -1.78
N ASN A 843 -23.23 31.49 -1.52
CA ASN A 843 -24.13 32.62 -1.26
C ASN A 843 -24.91 33.02 -2.52
N PHE A 844 -24.24 33.10 -3.68
CA PHE A 844 -24.88 33.38 -4.97
C PHE A 844 -25.91 32.29 -5.34
N ALA A 845 -25.55 31.01 -5.20
CA ALA A 845 -26.45 29.87 -5.44
C ALA A 845 -27.67 29.85 -4.50
N LYS A 846 -27.49 30.21 -3.22
CA LYS A 846 -28.59 30.34 -2.25
C LYS A 846 -29.55 31.48 -2.57
N LEU A 847 -29.07 32.57 -3.18
CA LEU A 847 -29.87 33.73 -3.58
C LEU A 847 -30.64 33.51 -4.90
N GLY A 848 -30.09 32.73 -5.84
CA GLY A 848 -30.71 32.41 -7.14
C GLY A 848 -32.05 31.67 -7.06
N LYS A 849 -32.29 30.89 -5.99
CA LYS A 849 -33.59 30.23 -5.72
C LYS A 849 -34.76 31.19 -5.47
N LYS A 850 -34.53 32.51 -5.35
CA LYS A 850 -35.57 33.51 -5.02
C LYS A 850 -35.85 34.55 -6.11
N SER A 851 -35.09 34.66 -7.21
CA SER A 851 -35.25 35.80 -8.12
C SER A 851 -34.94 35.59 -9.62
N MET A 852 -34.94 34.36 -10.14
CA MET A 852 -34.85 34.11 -11.59
C MET A 852 -35.94 33.14 -12.08
N THR A 853 -37.20 33.48 -11.78
CA THR A 853 -38.38 33.12 -12.58
C THR A 853 -38.84 34.34 -13.34
#